data_AF-A0A7Y7XA66-F1
#
_entry.id   AF-A0A7Y7XA66-F1
#
_cell.length_a   1.000
_cell.length_b   1.000
_cell.length_c   1.000
_cell.angle_alpha   90.00
_cell.angle_beta   90.00
_cell.angle_gamma   90.00
#
_symmetry.space_group_name_H-M   'P 1'
#
loop_
_entity.id
_entity.type
_entity.pdbx_description
1 polymer ?
#
loop_
_entity_poly.entity_id
_entity_poly.type
_entity_poly.pdbx_seq_one_letter_code
_entity_poly.pdbx_strand_id
1 'polypeptide(L)'
;MTSPLTDTTLSDSQQAALVYTLSDCFTRRPTLESVAPGLVRDMLEGEYPLLGERLAHAALIQPVACKDENSTVEYGVLPLTNMLIGRFLGDKAEAHPANSYLTLYPGAESPQQLSLDTARVETLLSEWAPLLLQAYKHELVEFWSSPLDQEVSPWQRLSEFFAAQLRQACTGLAGDERDTVQALLDYPDPQARRATLGSEFTQVEIPILDLGPLSADPRYFQALVISRWVGERQIVLLYTLFGGIEAFDSRRALEESLFASLGAQGSEYRSYTPSGHVFDALAISLLMLQLDAIAALRPGDYRDAAALGQRLDELSGLQALLGAFRSGHEARLKELRDLLPDWLRDAPQASRTLYGLRVAALAAVHRKHAGKAFLEGIPDIRSFAGESLRASLLKEHAEAASISVRDIRVTLTAVVGGVVGTGDSLMFSGFAAEPQTRDYVAMALDNLKAFPLSGDVQIHYKGQAAPAWMTYESLRTAVSDADIGAAYPELLRQKLRRDLVERARQQALFTDYLRVLLPMLALELQLKQKLTATARRHVEAVMAQDVDVREVQELHSVVRPLAFLAYPGATADRVRNMFVLGPQAIGDGPQVLCRPDAKEPLRECASLAGWLTAIKADAVLRQSVLDGLEPKARAVYDLGGFAEPHLPRVIMSDFDTPATPEPASLDATLLAGSFADALFDASVEALIAHAEADSVSDAEARWSRFVDLGWALFGVLQPLLPGPLASVGLIVQLVSSLKTFTDPNAVHPWAAFADVLLNLAVALAYHRPLLTGNAVTAQRAVAVIDNALRKEPAASVSHQLVVSSIGLGPHLSASKLVRLEEFKLSLPEAPGTLLSEGEWRGLYQRGEQFYVQIDDAWFRVSRKLDGLVIINDARPWVQGPWLQRDPSGAWRPARGLRLLGGAGELSVRATKKLKSLEKKARDLLASLPTLLADAERSASVVQVPRDIEDILKIKAQPFSDLGRELRDLTRGISQSPRYLIAELERAVSSLQDKGLSLRISLTKRRLPTAAAVEFLTEEEQITIHKLGERRDISGGKGDDFLDEYEIRDRQGRPLWYAHFHYLTATTPATRFSKAHLKTREQRFKGLSFQRAQESAGSKVGAIWRADIGPKVAAALFLPPSA
;
A
#
# COMPACT_ATOMS: atom_id res chain seq x y z
N MET A 1 -28.66 -6.41 44.58
CA MET A 1 -27.95 -7.58 44.01
C MET A 1 -28.88 -8.24 43.01
N THR A 2 -28.82 -7.78 41.77
CA THR A 2 -29.59 -8.26 40.62
C THR A 2 -28.59 -8.29 39.48
N SER A 3 -28.39 -9.46 38.86
CA SER A 3 -27.45 -9.67 37.76
C SER A 3 -27.61 -8.62 36.66
N PRO A 4 -26.52 -8.05 36.12
CA PRO A 4 -26.61 -7.19 34.95
C PRO A 4 -26.86 -8.06 33.71
N LEU A 5 -27.94 -7.71 33.01
CA LEU A 5 -28.24 -7.93 31.59
C LEU A 5 -27.20 -8.76 30.81
N THR A 6 -27.34 -10.08 30.82
CA THR A 6 -26.72 -10.99 29.87
C THR A 6 -27.63 -11.12 28.65
N ASP A 7 -27.19 -10.60 27.50
CA ASP A 7 -27.55 -10.97 26.10
C ASP A 7 -27.67 -9.75 25.16
N THR A 8 -26.61 -8.92 25.08
CA THR A 8 -26.48 -7.87 24.04
C THR A 8 -25.29 -8.07 23.10
N THR A 9 -24.67 -9.26 23.10
CA THR A 9 -23.52 -9.58 22.26
C THR A 9 -23.94 -10.03 20.87
N LEU A 10 -23.36 -9.42 19.82
CA LEU A 10 -23.40 -9.94 18.44
C LEU A 10 -23.02 -11.43 18.43
N SER A 11 -23.58 -12.23 17.51
CA SER A 11 -23.06 -13.59 17.34
C SER A 11 -21.61 -13.53 16.88
N ASP A 12 -20.74 -14.39 17.40
CA ASP A 12 -19.31 -14.43 17.04
C ASP A 12 -19.12 -14.48 15.52
N SER A 13 -20.02 -15.18 14.81
CA SER A 13 -19.98 -15.30 13.36
C SER A 13 -20.34 -14.03 12.60
N GLN A 14 -21.21 -13.17 13.14
CA GLN A 14 -21.46 -11.86 12.53
C GLN A 14 -20.24 -10.98 12.74
N GLN A 15 -19.69 -10.94 13.97
CA GLN A 15 -18.47 -10.18 14.28
C GLN A 15 -17.31 -10.60 13.36
N ALA A 16 -17.18 -11.90 13.11
CA ALA A 16 -16.10 -12.42 12.30
C ALA A 16 -16.22 -12.09 10.80
N ALA A 17 -17.41 -12.09 10.20
CA ALA A 17 -17.62 -11.63 8.81
C ALA A 17 -17.26 -10.15 8.65
N LEU A 18 -17.53 -9.39 9.69
CA LEU A 18 -17.39 -7.95 9.74
C LEU A 18 -15.91 -7.54 9.87
N VAL A 19 -15.16 -8.15 10.81
CA VAL A 19 -13.68 -8.01 10.88
C VAL A 19 -13.03 -8.40 9.55
N TYR A 20 -13.55 -9.44 8.94
CA TYR A 20 -13.01 -9.98 7.71
C TYR A 20 -13.21 -9.05 6.49
N THR A 21 -14.38 -8.44 6.35
CA THR A 21 -14.66 -7.44 5.29
C THR A 21 -13.75 -6.21 5.43
N LEU A 22 -13.45 -5.82 6.67
CA LEU A 22 -12.44 -4.78 6.93
C LEU A 22 -11.02 -5.25 6.60
N SER A 23 -10.67 -6.50 6.93
CA SER A 23 -9.35 -7.08 6.66
C SER A 23 -8.95 -6.97 5.19
N ASP A 24 -9.88 -7.29 4.29
CA ASP A 24 -9.69 -7.15 2.85
C ASP A 24 -9.32 -5.70 2.44
N CYS A 25 -9.96 -4.70 3.05
CA CYS A 25 -9.67 -3.28 2.79
C CYS A 25 -8.23 -2.89 3.20
N PHE A 26 -7.69 -3.51 4.25
CA PHE A 26 -6.35 -3.24 4.79
C PHE A 26 -5.25 -4.14 4.20
N THR A 27 -5.56 -4.97 3.21
CA THR A 27 -4.55 -5.77 2.47
C THR A 27 -3.64 -4.90 1.61
N ARG A 28 -4.16 -3.80 1.05
CA ARG A 28 -3.42 -2.85 0.20
C ARG A 28 -2.66 -1.77 0.99
N ARG A 29 -2.55 -1.90 2.31
CA ARG A 29 -1.82 -0.95 3.17
C ARG A 29 -0.31 -0.96 2.82
N PRO A 30 0.44 0.12 3.10
CA PRO A 30 1.87 0.16 2.81
C PRO A 30 2.65 -0.84 3.66
N THR A 31 3.60 -1.52 3.02
CA THR A 31 4.63 -2.34 3.66
C THR A 31 5.99 -1.67 3.51
N LEU A 32 6.97 -2.05 4.33
CA LEU A 32 8.35 -1.56 4.22
C LEU A 32 8.91 -1.77 2.79
N GLU A 33 8.59 -2.91 2.18
CA GLU A 33 8.98 -3.27 0.82
C GLU A 33 8.32 -2.39 -0.26
N SER A 34 7.10 -1.91 -0.01
CA SER A 34 6.42 -0.99 -0.95
C SER A 34 6.91 0.46 -0.84
N VAL A 35 7.33 0.89 0.35
CA VAL A 35 7.71 2.29 0.64
C VAL A 35 9.17 2.59 0.27
N ALA A 36 10.09 1.66 0.57
CA ALA A 36 11.52 1.89 0.34
C ALA A 36 11.88 2.18 -1.14
N PRO A 37 11.30 1.52 -2.16
CA PRO A 37 11.54 1.84 -3.57
C PRO A 37 11.12 3.28 -3.94
N GLY A 38 9.97 3.75 -3.44
CA GLY A 38 9.52 5.13 -3.64
C GLY A 38 10.50 6.15 -3.04
N LEU A 39 11.06 5.85 -1.87
CA LEU A 39 12.06 6.71 -1.24
C LEU A 39 13.40 6.71 -2.00
N VAL A 40 13.81 5.57 -2.59
CA VAL A 40 14.99 5.48 -3.47
C VAL A 40 14.78 6.27 -4.76
N ARG A 41 13.60 6.17 -5.37
CA ARG A 41 13.21 6.99 -6.53
C ARG A 41 13.35 8.48 -6.20
N ASP A 42 12.76 8.91 -5.10
CA ASP A 42 12.76 10.32 -4.67
C ASP A 42 14.17 10.84 -4.34
N MET A 43 15.03 9.97 -3.80
CA MET A 43 16.44 10.23 -3.54
C MET A 43 17.23 10.48 -4.83
N LEU A 44 17.03 9.65 -5.86
CA LEU A 44 17.77 9.72 -7.13
C LEU A 44 17.21 10.71 -8.14
N GLU A 45 15.93 11.10 -8.01
CA GLU A 45 15.24 12.02 -8.95
C GLU A 45 15.99 13.36 -9.14
N GLY A 46 16.69 13.84 -8.10
CA GLY A 46 17.48 15.07 -8.18
C GLY A 46 18.69 14.98 -9.10
N GLU A 47 19.29 13.79 -9.20
CA GLU A 47 20.43 13.51 -10.08
C GLU A 47 19.95 13.04 -11.47
N TYR A 48 18.76 12.41 -11.55
CA TYR A 48 18.20 11.82 -12.77
C TYR A 48 16.71 12.14 -13.01
N PRO A 49 16.33 13.40 -13.27
CA PRO A 49 14.92 13.82 -13.32
C PRO A 49 14.09 13.20 -14.47
N LEU A 50 14.74 12.65 -15.50
CA LEU A 50 14.07 12.08 -16.67
C LEU A 50 13.75 10.58 -16.55
N LEU A 51 14.25 9.90 -15.51
CA LEU A 51 14.16 8.43 -15.40
C LEU A 51 12.91 7.94 -14.63
N GLY A 52 12.25 8.82 -13.86
CA GLY A 52 10.97 8.55 -13.22
C GLY A 52 10.96 7.27 -12.36
N GLU A 53 9.91 6.46 -12.49
CA GLU A 53 9.72 5.21 -11.73
C GLU A 53 10.85 4.19 -11.88
N ARG A 54 11.60 4.22 -12.99
CA ARG A 54 12.71 3.28 -13.23
C ARG A 54 13.79 3.37 -12.14
N LEU A 55 13.90 4.52 -11.48
CA LEU A 55 14.83 4.75 -10.37
C LEU A 55 14.52 3.90 -9.13
N ALA A 56 13.28 3.43 -8.96
CA ALA A 56 12.88 2.59 -7.83
C ALA A 56 13.61 1.24 -7.81
N HIS A 57 14.11 0.79 -8.97
CA HIS A 57 14.82 -0.48 -9.14
C HIS A 57 16.35 -0.33 -9.16
N ALA A 58 16.87 0.84 -8.79
CA ALA A 58 18.30 1.11 -8.81
C ALA A 58 19.07 0.16 -7.86
N ALA A 59 20.18 -0.38 -8.37
CA ALA A 59 21.05 -1.29 -7.63
C ALA A 59 22.52 -0.99 -7.91
N LEU A 60 23.37 -1.20 -6.90
CA LEU A 60 24.81 -1.14 -7.00
C LEU A 60 25.37 -2.51 -7.41
N ILE A 61 26.15 -2.54 -8.48
CA ILE A 61 26.92 -3.71 -8.90
C ILE A 61 28.34 -3.55 -8.36
N GLN A 62 28.84 -4.57 -7.66
CA GLN A 62 30.22 -4.60 -7.15
C GLN A 62 30.92 -5.93 -7.47
N PRO A 63 32.23 -5.94 -7.75
CA PRO A 63 32.98 -7.18 -7.95
C PRO A 63 33.14 -7.94 -6.62
N VAL A 64 32.92 -9.26 -6.66
CA VAL A 64 33.12 -10.17 -5.52
C VAL A 64 34.53 -10.75 -5.59
N ALA A 65 35.26 -10.74 -4.47
CA ALA A 65 36.60 -11.30 -4.40
C ALA A 65 36.55 -12.83 -4.53
N CYS A 66 36.91 -13.37 -5.70
CA CYS A 66 37.10 -14.81 -5.89
C CYS A 66 38.42 -15.27 -5.25
N LYS A 67 38.40 -16.43 -4.59
CA LYS A 67 39.59 -17.03 -3.96
C LYS A 67 40.53 -17.75 -4.95
N ASP A 68 40.10 -17.95 -6.20
CA ASP A 68 40.85 -18.66 -7.23
C ASP A 68 41.34 -17.72 -8.34
N GLU A 69 42.65 -17.72 -8.59
CA GLU A 69 43.34 -16.85 -9.58
C GLU A 69 42.92 -17.08 -11.05
N ASN A 70 42.14 -18.12 -11.33
CA ASN A 70 41.71 -18.51 -12.69
C ASN A 70 40.18 -18.40 -12.94
N SER A 71 39.44 -17.72 -12.07
CA SER A 71 37.98 -17.62 -12.16
C SER A 71 37.50 -16.29 -12.76
N THR A 72 36.38 -16.32 -13.49
CA THR A 72 35.67 -15.14 -14.00
C THR A 72 35.22 -14.24 -12.84
N VAL A 73 35.44 -12.93 -12.93
CA VAL A 73 35.00 -11.96 -11.92
C VAL A 73 33.48 -12.06 -11.72
N GLU A 74 33.07 -12.59 -10.57
CA GLU A 74 31.65 -12.59 -10.17
C GLU A 74 31.26 -11.21 -9.66
N TYR A 75 30.05 -10.77 -9.98
CA TYR A 75 29.50 -9.49 -9.56
C TYR A 75 28.34 -9.70 -8.59
N GLY A 76 28.37 -9.01 -7.46
CA GLY A 76 27.30 -8.93 -6.48
C GLY A 76 26.36 -7.78 -6.79
N VAL A 77 25.06 -8.02 -6.68
CA VAL A 77 24.01 -7.00 -6.83
C VAL A 77 23.51 -6.58 -5.45
N LEU A 78 23.60 -5.29 -5.13
CA LEU A 78 23.09 -4.68 -3.92
C LEU A 78 21.96 -3.70 -4.28
N PRO A 79 20.68 -4.08 -4.10
CA PRO A 79 19.56 -3.16 -4.30
C PRO A 79 19.68 -1.96 -3.36
N LEU A 80 19.51 -0.74 -3.90
CA LEU A 80 19.60 0.47 -3.08
C LEU A 80 18.52 0.52 -1.99
N THR A 81 17.37 -0.15 -2.21
CA THR A 81 16.31 -0.31 -1.21
C THR A 81 16.83 -1.00 0.06
N ASN A 82 17.61 -2.08 -0.10
CA ASN A 82 18.16 -2.84 1.02
C ASN A 82 19.25 -2.03 1.71
N MET A 83 20.10 -1.35 0.94
CA MET A 83 21.12 -0.48 1.49
C MET A 83 20.51 0.67 2.31
N LEU A 84 19.44 1.30 1.82
CA LEU A 84 18.71 2.38 2.51
C LEU A 84 18.12 1.91 3.84
N ILE A 85 17.49 0.73 3.87
CA ILE A 85 16.94 0.15 5.10
C ILE A 85 18.07 -0.19 6.08
N GLY A 86 19.18 -0.76 5.59
CA GLY A 86 20.36 -1.04 6.40
C GLY A 86 20.95 0.23 7.03
N ARG A 87 21.08 1.31 6.25
CA ARG A 87 21.49 2.64 6.77
C ARG A 87 20.58 3.12 7.89
N PHE A 88 19.26 2.95 7.74
CA PHE A 88 18.29 3.36 8.75
C PHE A 88 18.49 2.57 10.04
N LEU A 89 18.71 1.26 9.95
CA LEU A 89 18.98 0.37 11.10
C LEU A 89 20.33 0.61 11.79
N GLY A 90 21.24 1.37 11.15
CA GLY A 90 22.52 1.77 11.73
C GLY A 90 23.76 1.14 11.09
N ASP A 91 23.63 0.48 9.94
CA ASP A 91 24.77 -0.06 9.21
C ASP A 91 25.77 1.04 8.82
N LYS A 92 27.07 0.78 9.01
CA LYS A 92 28.14 1.76 8.73
C LYS A 92 28.41 1.89 7.24
N ALA A 93 28.73 3.11 6.78
CA ALA A 93 29.02 3.40 5.37
C ALA A 93 30.22 2.56 4.94
N GLU A 94 30.03 1.70 3.95
CA GLU A 94 31.08 0.83 3.45
C GLU A 94 31.80 1.49 2.27
N ALA A 95 33.11 1.29 2.21
CA ALA A 95 33.89 1.68 1.04
C ALA A 95 33.73 0.60 -0.03
N HIS A 96 33.17 0.96 -1.17
CA HIS A 96 32.93 0.03 -2.27
C HIS A 96 34.21 -0.24 -3.07
N PRO A 97 34.42 -1.48 -3.58
CA PRO A 97 35.56 -1.82 -4.42
C PRO A 97 35.66 -0.92 -5.67
N ALA A 98 36.88 -0.75 -6.18
CA ALA A 98 37.11 -0.10 -7.47
C ALA A 98 36.35 -0.83 -8.58
N ASN A 99 35.71 -0.09 -9.49
CA ASN A 99 34.80 -0.56 -10.54
C ASN A 99 33.36 -0.91 -10.10
N SER A 100 32.96 -0.56 -8.88
CA SER A 100 31.54 -0.62 -8.50
C SER A 100 30.75 0.49 -9.19
N TYR A 101 29.54 0.20 -9.66
CA TYR A 101 28.72 1.17 -10.38
C TYR A 101 27.22 0.96 -10.20
N LEU A 102 26.45 2.03 -10.43
CA LEU A 102 24.99 2.02 -10.30
C LEU A 102 24.31 1.64 -11.62
N THR A 103 23.27 0.80 -11.56
CA THR A 103 22.43 0.42 -12.70
C THR A 103 20.94 0.44 -12.34
N LEU A 104 20.08 0.56 -13.34
CA LEU A 104 18.62 0.36 -13.21
C LEU A 104 18.18 -1.06 -13.61
N TYR A 105 19.07 -1.82 -14.24
CA TYR A 105 18.79 -3.13 -14.83
C TYR A 105 19.83 -4.16 -14.37
N PRO A 106 19.81 -4.53 -13.08
CA PRO A 106 20.82 -5.45 -12.53
C PRO A 106 20.76 -6.86 -13.14
N GLY A 107 19.63 -7.25 -13.73
CA GLY A 107 19.47 -8.55 -14.40
C GLY A 107 19.77 -8.57 -15.90
N ALA A 108 20.20 -7.44 -16.50
CA ALA A 108 20.55 -7.41 -17.92
C ALA A 108 21.91 -8.07 -18.18
N GLU A 109 22.07 -8.72 -19.33
CA GLU A 109 23.33 -9.36 -19.75
C GLU A 109 24.49 -8.35 -19.87
N SER A 110 24.17 -7.08 -20.14
CA SER A 110 25.09 -5.94 -20.08
C SER A 110 24.41 -4.76 -19.38
N PRO A 111 24.51 -4.66 -18.04
CA PRO A 111 23.84 -3.63 -17.26
C PRO A 111 24.36 -2.24 -17.63
N GLN A 112 23.43 -1.30 -17.87
CA GLN A 112 23.80 0.09 -18.15
C GLN A 112 24.40 0.75 -16.91
N GLN A 113 25.59 1.33 -17.05
CA GLN A 113 26.22 2.13 -16.01
C GLN A 113 25.64 3.55 -15.97
N LEU A 114 25.17 3.97 -14.80
CA LEU A 114 24.80 5.35 -14.50
C LEU A 114 26.03 6.17 -14.04
N SER A 115 26.10 7.43 -14.47
CA SER A 115 27.18 8.36 -14.13
C SER A 115 26.99 8.97 -12.74
N LEU A 116 27.05 8.17 -11.68
CA LEU A 116 27.04 8.63 -10.29
C LEU A 116 28.12 7.93 -9.48
N ASP A 117 28.93 8.72 -8.78
CA ASP A 117 30.00 8.20 -7.93
C ASP A 117 29.44 7.44 -6.71
N THR A 118 30.09 6.33 -6.34
CA THR A 118 29.64 5.47 -5.23
C THR A 118 29.72 6.19 -3.89
N ALA A 119 30.69 7.10 -3.70
CA ALA A 119 30.75 7.95 -2.51
C ALA A 119 29.57 8.92 -2.42
N ARG A 120 29.08 9.40 -3.58
CA ARG A 120 27.88 10.24 -3.64
C ARG A 120 26.62 9.42 -3.34
N VAL A 121 26.53 8.18 -3.81
CA VAL A 121 25.44 7.25 -3.47
C VAL A 121 25.39 7.02 -1.95
N GLU A 122 26.52 6.72 -1.30
CA GLU A 122 26.58 6.55 0.16
C GLU A 122 26.17 7.81 0.94
N THR A 123 26.55 8.99 0.44
CA THR A 123 26.12 10.27 1.02
C THR A 123 24.60 10.42 0.94
N LEU A 124 24.01 10.14 -0.22
CA LEU A 124 22.56 10.19 -0.42
C LEU A 124 21.83 9.18 0.47
N LEU A 125 22.29 7.93 0.53
CA LEU A 125 21.70 6.92 1.40
C LEU A 125 21.71 7.35 2.87
N SER A 126 22.80 7.96 3.34
CA SER A 126 22.92 8.46 4.72
C SER A 126 22.02 9.67 5.00
N GLU A 127 21.82 10.54 4.01
CA GLU A 127 20.93 11.72 4.12
C GLU A 127 19.44 11.35 4.12
N TRP A 128 19.07 10.28 3.42
CA TRP A 128 17.67 9.90 3.16
C TRP A 128 17.15 8.76 4.04
N ALA A 129 18.02 7.87 4.51
CA ALA A 129 17.61 6.78 5.39
C ALA A 129 16.84 7.23 6.64
N PRO A 130 17.19 8.33 7.34
CA PRO A 130 16.40 8.83 8.48
C PRO A 130 14.95 9.23 8.13
N LEU A 131 14.62 9.42 6.85
CA LEU A 131 13.28 9.77 6.38
C LEU A 131 12.39 8.54 6.13
N LEU A 132 12.89 7.32 6.32
CA LEU A 132 12.17 6.08 6.01
C LEU A 132 10.82 5.97 6.74
N LEU A 133 10.78 6.18 8.06
CA LEU A 133 9.53 6.16 8.82
C LEU A 133 8.60 7.31 8.44
N GLN A 134 9.16 8.45 8.04
CA GLN A 134 8.36 9.58 7.58
C GLN A 134 7.69 9.28 6.23
N ALA A 135 8.42 8.66 5.30
CA ALA A 135 7.87 8.18 4.04
C ALA A 135 6.77 7.13 4.29
N TYR A 136 7.01 6.21 5.22
CA TYR A 136 6.01 5.20 5.61
C TYR A 136 4.73 5.84 6.18
N LYS A 137 4.86 6.81 7.10
CA LYS A 137 3.72 7.57 7.63
C LYS A 137 2.95 8.29 6.53
N HIS A 138 3.64 8.85 5.52
CA HIS A 138 2.99 9.53 4.40
C HIS A 138 2.18 8.55 3.54
N GLU A 139 2.78 7.44 3.13
CA GLU A 139 2.12 6.39 2.35
C GLU A 139 0.94 5.78 3.11
N LEU A 140 1.03 5.69 4.45
CA LEU A 140 -0.08 5.24 5.28
C LEU A 140 -1.25 6.23 5.22
N VAL A 141 -1.00 7.53 5.34
CA VAL A 141 -2.05 8.53 5.21
C VAL A 141 -2.66 8.56 3.80
N GLU A 142 -1.84 8.42 2.76
CA GLU A 142 -2.33 8.32 1.38
C GLU A 142 -3.19 7.07 1.19
N PHE A 143 -2.79 5.92 1.72
CA PHE A 143 -3.61 4.69 1.73
C PHE A 143 -4.97 4.94 2.39
N TRP A 144 -4.99 5.48 3.61
CA TRP A 144 -6.25 5.75 4.32
C TRP A 144 -7.17 6.71 3.56
N SER A 145 -6.60 7.56 2.72
CA SER A 145 -7.28 8.62 1.96
C SER A 145 -7.73 8.23 0.56
N SER A 146 -7.05 7.26 -0.05
CA SER A 146 -7.26 6.88 -1.44
C SER A 146 -8.49 5.97 -1.58
N PRO A 147 -9.43 6.27 -2.50
CA PRO A 147 -10.57 5.40 -2.74
C PRO A 147 -10.10 4.06 -3.33
N LEU A 148 -10.51 2.96 -2.71
CA LEU A 148 -10.32 1.61 -3.24
C LEU A 148 -11.38 1.37 -4.33
N ASP A 149 -10.94 1.10 -5.56
CA ASP A 149 -11.77 0.71 -6.71
C ASP A 149 -13.00 1.62 -6.94
N GLN A 150 -12.74 2.93 -7.01
CA GLN A 150 -13.66 4.02 -7.42
C GLN A 150 -14.86 4.37 -6.50
N GLU A 151 -15.09 3.73 -5.35
CA GLU A 151 -16.29 4.07 -4.54
C GLU A 151 -16.05 4.63 -3.12
N VAL A 152 -15.10 4.14 -2.28
CA VAL A 152 -14.96 4.61 -0.87
C VAL A 152 -13.51 4.49 -0.33
N SER A 153 -13.03 5.45 0.48
CA SER A 153 -11.70 5.38 1.14
C SER A 153 -11.69 4.48 2.39
N PRO A 154 -10.54 3.93 2.83
CA PRO A 154 -10.46 3.09 4.02
C PRO A 154 -11.03 3.72 5.30
N TRP A 155 -10.80 5.02 5.54
CA TRP A 155 -11.36 5.69 6.72
C TRP A 155 -12.90 5.80 6.66
N GLN A 156 -13.47 6.00 5.46
CA GLN A 156 -14.92 6.08 5.27
C GLN A 156 -15.58 4.72 5.47
N ARG A 157 -15.00 3.64 4.91
CA ARG A 157 -15.48 2.28 5.16
C ARG A 157 -15.48 1.96 6.65
N LEU A 158 -14.45 2.40 7.38
CA LEU A 158 -14.38 2.18 8.82
C LEU A 158 -15.41 3.02 9.60
N SER A 159 -15.67 4.26 9.17
CA SER A 159 -16.74 5.10 9.74
C SER A 159 -18.12 4.48 9.56
N GLU A 160 -18.43 4.02 8.34
CA GLU A 160 -19.68 3.32 8.02
C GLU A 160 -19.80 2.01 8.80
N PHE A 161 -18.69 1.28 8.94
CA PHE A 161 -18.61 0.09 9.75
C PHE A 161 -18.97 0.37 11.22
N PHE A 162 -18.37 1.39 11.84
CA PHE A 162 -18.70 1.78 13.21
C PHE A 162 -20.18 2.12 13.38
N ALA A 163 -20.74 2.89 12.45
CA ALA A 163 -22.16 3.24 12.48
C ALA A 163 -23.06 2.00 12.33
N ALA A 164 -22.72 1.08 11.43
CA ALA A 164 -23.46 -0.17 11.24
C ALA A 164 -23.40 -1.06 12.50
N GLN A 165 -22.22 -1.17 13.12
CA GLN A 165 -22.04 -1.95 14.34
C GLN A 165 -22.79 -1.36 15.53
N LEU A 166 -22.75 -0.03 15.70
CA LEU A 166 -23.54 0.61 16.75
C LEU A 166 -25.05 0.45 16.51
N ARG A 167 -25.50 0.57 15.26
CA ARG A 167 -26.91 0.34 14.89
C ARG A 167 -27.37 -1.08 15.22
N GLN A 168 -26.50 -2.07 14.99
CA GLN A 168 -26.79 -3.45 15.34
C GLN A 168 -26.79 -3.65 16.86
N ALA A 169 -25.82 -3.11 17.59
CA ALA A 169 -25.82 -3.19 19.05
C ALA A 169 -27.04 -2.48 19.68
N CYS A 170 -27.56 -1.43 19.03
CA CYS A 170 -28.76 -0.71 19.46
C CYS A 170 -30.03 -1.57 19.44
N THR A 171 -30.12 -2.63 18.62
CA THR A 171 -31.34 -3.47 18.56
C THR A 171 -31.61 -4.24 19.86
N GLY A 172 -30.57 -4.47 20.67
CA GLY A 172 -30.68 -5.13 21.98
C GLY A 172 -31.05 -4.18 23.13
N LEU A 173 -31.16 -2.87 22.88
CA LEU A 173 -31.51 -1.87 23.90
C LEU A 173 -33.02 -1.58 23.91
N ALA A 174 -33.52 -1.10 25.05
CA ALA A 174 -34.89 -0.63 25.23
C ALA A 174 -34.91 0.70 25.99
N GLY A 175 -36.03 1.43 25.93
CA GLY A 175 -36.24 2.67 26.69
C GLY A 175 -35.29 3.81 26.34
N ASP A 176 -34.98 4.64 27.33
CA ASP A 176 -34.19 5.86 27.17
C ASP A 176 -32.75 5.57 26.69
N GLU A 177 -32.20 4.40 27.02
CA GLU A 177 -30.89 3.94 26.56
C GLU A 177 -30.88 3.72 25.04
N ARG A 178 -31.95 3.13 24.48
CA ARG A 178 -32.11 2.98 23.03
C ARG A 178 -32.23 4.33 22.34
N ASP A 179 -33.08 5.22 22.88
CA ASP A 179 -33.30 6.55 22.32
C ASP A 179 -32.02 7.40 22.34
N THR A 180 -31.19 7.23 23.38
CA THR A 180 -29.87 7.88 23.49
C THR A 180 -28.93 7.48 22.36
N VAL A 181 -28.88 6.19 22.03
CA VAL A 181 -28.03 5.66 20.96
C VAL A 181 -28.61 5.97 19.57
N GLN A 182 -29.93 5.89 19.42
CA GLN A 182 -30.62 6.23 18.17
C GLN A 182 -30.40 7.71 17.79
N ALA A 183 -30.46 8.62 18.77
CA ALA A 183 -30.17 10.04 18.56
C ALA A 183 -28.75 10.29 18.02
N LEU A 184 -27.77 9.47 18.41
CA LEU A 184 -26.41 9.53 17.87
C LEU A 184 -26.34 8.99 16.43
N LEU A 185 -27.05 7.90 16.13
CA LEU A 185 -27.10 7.30 14.79
C LEU A 185 -27.79 8.21 13.77
N ASP A 186 -28.86 8.90 14.19
CA ASP A 186 -29.64 9.79 13.32
C ASP A 186 -28.93 11.14 13.11
N TYR A 187 -28.24 11.63 14.14
CA TYR A 187 -27.49 12.90 14.09
C TYR A 187 -26.05 12.70 14.59
N PRO A 188 -25.15 12.15 13.75
CA PRO A 188 -23.76 11.91 14.17
C PRO A 188 -22.94 13.19 14.38
N ASP A 189 -23.34 14.30 13.73
CA ASP A 189 -22.72 15.63 13.90
C ASP A 189 -23.26 16.31 15.18
N PRO A 190 -22.38 16.76 16.11
CA PRO A 190 -22.80 17.33 17.39
C PRO A 190 -23.56 18.66 17.24
N GLN A 191 -23.27 19.47 16.21
CA GLN A 191 -23.97 20.73 15.98
C GLN A 191 -25.38 20.47 15.44
N ALA A 192 -25.52 19.54 14.48
CA ALA A 192 -26.81 19.13 13.96
C ALA A 192 -27.69 18.48 15.05
N ARG A 193 -27.07 17.63 15.88
CA ARG A 193 -27.73 16.98 17.01
C ARG A 193 -28.22 18.00 18.05
N ARG A 194 -27.39 18.99 18.39
CA ARG A 194 -27.75 20.07 19.32
C ARG A 194 -28.87 20.97 18.78
N ALA A 195 -28.81 21.31 17.49
CA ALA A 195 -29.83 22.14 16.84
C ALA A 195 -31.20 21.46 16.83
N THR A 196 -31.22 20.12 16.68
CA THR A 196 -32.46 19.35 16.56
C THR A 196 -33.03 18.91 17.92
N LEU A 197 -32.17 18.54 18.87
CA LEU A 197 -32.57 17.92 20.15
C LEU A 197 -32.48 18.86 21.37
N GLY A 198 -31.98 20.09 21.22
CA GLY A 198 -31.93 21.08 22.31
C GLY A 198 -30.77 20.89 23.30
N SER A 199 -30.94 21.34 24.56
CA SER A 199 -29.88 21.38 25.58
C SER A 199 -29.58 20.03 26.25
N GLU A 200 -30.51 19.08 26.21
CA GLU A 200 -30.36 17.72 26.75
C GLU A 200 -29.99 16.70 25.66
N PHE A 201 -29.19 17.14 24.69
CA PHE A 201 -28.74 16.30 23.57
C PHE A 201 -27.69 15.27 24.02
N THR A 202 -27.64 14.14 23.32
CA THR A 202 -26.63 13.10 23.55
C THR A 202 -25.21 13.63 23.34
N GLN A 203 -24.38 13.55 24.37
CA GLN A 203 -22.95 13.85 24.33
C GLN A 203 -22.15 12.59 24.02
N VAL A 204 -21.07 12.75 23.28
CA VAL A 204 -20.20 11.63 22.89
C VAL A 204 -18.74 12.03 23.03
N GLU A 205 -17.97 11.13 23.61
CA GLU A 205 -16.54 11.29 23.83
C GLU A 205 -15.79 10.02 23.42
N ILE A 206 -14.58 10.19 22.93
CA ILE A 206 -13.65 9.12 22.61
C ILE A 206 -12.60 9.10 23.75
N PRO A 207 -12.56 8.06 24.59
CA PRO A 207 -11.57 7.98 25.66
C PRO A 207 -10.17 7.77 25.07
N ILE A 208 -9.19 8.49 25.63
CA ILE A 208 -7.77 8.35 25.36
C ILE A 208 -7.13 7.93 26.68
N LEU A 209 -6.81 6.64 26.79
CA LEU A 209 -6.17 6.07 27.97
C LEU A 209 -4.69 5.86 27.68
N ASP A 210 -3.84 6.61 28.37
CA ASP A 210 -2.40 6.35 28.38
C ASP A 210 -2.13 5.21 29.37
N LEU A 211 -1.86 4.02 28.82
CA LEU A 211 -1.61 2.82 29.63
C LEU A 211 -0.17 2.76 30.19
N GLY A 212 0.60 3.85 30.04
CA GLY A 212 1.90 4.03 30.67
C GLY A 212 2.97 3.02 30.19
N PRO A 213 4.23 3.15 30.68
CA PRO A 213 5.37 2.35 30.23
C PRO A 213 5.37 0.89 30.75
N LEU A 214 4.25 0.39 31.30
CA LEU A 214 4.15 -0.97 31.85
C LEU A 214 4.02 -2.07 30.77
N SER A 215 4.05 -1.70 29.48
CA SER A 215 4.14 -2.64 28.37
C SER A 215 4.94 -2.02 27.22
N ALA A 216 5.84 -2.80 26.63
CA ALA A 216 6.59 -2.43 25.42
C ALA A 216 5.69 -2.22 24.18
N ASP A 217 4.39 -2.53 24.29
CA ASP A 217 3.38 -2.30 23.27
C ASP A 217 2.35 -1.26 23.73
N PRO A 218 2.12 -0.18 22.96
CA PRO A 218 1.00 0.72 23.24
C PRO A 218 -0.31 -0.06 23.06
N ARG A 219 -1.07 -0.18 24.15
CA ARG A 219 -2.41 -0.73 24.15
C ARG A 219 -3.38 0.41 23.87
N TYR A 220 -4.02 0.41 22.72
CA TYR A 220 -5.05 1.38 22.40
C TYR A 220 -6.42 0.81 22.75
N PHE A 221 -7.19 1.58 23.53
CA PHE A 221 -8.57 1.24 23.88
C PHE A 221 -9.51 2.09 23.02
N GLN A 222 -10.27 1.43 22.14
CA GLN A 222 -11.20 2.07 21.21
C GLN A 222 -12.63 1.94 21.72
N ALA A 223 -13.24 3.06 22.05
CA ALA A 223 -14.60 3.10 22.53
C ALA A 223 -15.29 4.43 22.23
N LEU A 224 -16.62 4.44 22.35
CA LEU A 224 -17.41 5.65 22.47
C LEU A 224 -18.05 5.67 23.84
N VAL A 225 -17.85 6.76 24.58
CA VAL A 225 -18.66 7.04 25.77
C VAL A 225 -19.81 7.93 25.34
N ILE A 226 -21.02 7.43 25.49
CA ILE A 226 -22.27 8.10 25.12
C ILE A 226 -22.99 8.47 26.40
N SER A 227 -23.32 9.73 26.58
CA SER A 227 -24.01 10.20 27.78
C SER A 227 -25.18 11.13 27.45
N ARG A 228 -26.25 11.04 28.24
CA ARG A 228 -27.43 11.90 28.10
C ARG A 228 -28.11 12.09 29.45
N TRP A 229 -28.60 13.30 29.71
CA TRP A 229 -29.46 13.57 30.84
C TRP A 229 -30.92 13.42 30.42
N VAL A 230 -31.72 12.71 31.23
CA VAL A 230 -33.17 12.56 31.08
C VAL A 230 -33.79 12.92 32.43
N GLY A 231 -34.23 14.17 32.58
CA GLY A 231 -34.59 14.72 33.89
C GLY A 231 -33.41 14.71 34.85
N GLU A 232 -33.57 14.09 36.03
CA GLU A 232 -32.48 13.95 37.03
C GLU A 232 -31.61 12.69 36.80
N ARG A 233 -31.99 11.81 35.88
CA ARG A 233 -31.26 10.56 35.60
C ARG A 233 -30.18 10.81 34.55
N GLN A 234 -28.95 10.40 34.85
CA GLN A 234 -27.86 10.36 33.88
C GLN A 234 -27.77 8.97 33.24
N ILE A 235 -27.82 8.91 31.92
CA ILE A 235 -27.52 7.71 31.13
C ILE A 235 -26.06 7.78 30.72
N VAL A 236 -25.30 6.73 31.03
CA VAL A 236 -23.89 6.58 30.63
C VAL A 236 -23.70 5.22 30.00
N LEU A 237 -23.30 5.21 28.73
CA LEU A 237 -23.11 4.01 27.93
C LEU A 237 -21.67 3.98 27.39
N LEU A 238 -21.05 2.81 27.45
CA LEU A 238 -19.79 2.51 26.79
C LEU A 238 -20.05 1.61 25.60
N TYR A 239 -19.73 2.09 24.41
CA TYR A 239 -19.73 1.28 23.22
C TYR A 239 -18.29 0.86 22.87
N THR A 240 -18.09 -0.43 22.68
CA THR A 240 -16.84 -1.01 22.13
C THR A 240 -17.18 -1.85 20.92
N LEU A 241 -16.28 -1.87 19.92
CA LEU A 241 -16.60 -2.43 18.61
C LEU A 241 -17.07 -3.89 18.65
N PHE A 242 -16.43 -4.72 19.49
CA PHE A 242 -16.73 -6.14 19.64
C PHE A 242 -17.35 -6.50 21.00
N GLY A 243 -17.36 -5.57 21.94
CA GLY A 243 -17.94 -5.77 23.28
C GLY A 243 -19.36 -5.25 23.41
N GLY A 244 -19.93 -4.63 22.38
CA GLY A 244 -21.30 -4.11 22.36
C GLY A 244 -21.45 -2.83 23.20
N ILE A 245 -22.66 -2.60 23.71
CA ILE A 245 -23.01 -1.45 24.55
C ILE A 245 -23.18 -1.92 26.00
N GLU A 246 -22.46 -1.28 26.91
CA GLU A 246 -22.56 -1.50 28.36
C GLU A 246 -23.08 -0.24 29.05
N ALA A 247 -24.01 -0.40 29.98
CA ALA A 247 -24.61 0.70 30.73
C ALA A 247 -23.99 0.82 32.11
N PHE A 248 -23.80 2.07 32.55
CA PHE A 248 -23.23 2.41 33.85
C PHE A 248 -24.13 3.38 34.60
N ASP A 249 -24.20 3.20 35.92
CA ASP A 249 -25.00 4.04 36.81
C ASP A 249 -24.50 5.49 36.89
N SER A 250 -23.21 5.70 36.60
CA SER A 250 -22.60 7.03 36.57
C SER A 250 -21.32 7.05 35.76
N ARG A 251 -20.86 8.25 35.41
CA ARG A 251 -19.56 8.45 34.75
C ARG A 251 -18.39 7.91 35.58
N ARG A 252 -18.47 8.04 36.90
CA ARG A 252 -17.45 7.53 37.82
C ARG A 252 -17.38 6.00 37.81
N ALA A 253 -18.53 5.33 37.80
CA ALA A 253 -18.59 3.86 37.73
C ALA A 253 -17.97 3.32 36.43
N LEU A 254 -18.18 4.02 35.31
CA LEU A 254 -17.52 3.73 34.04
C LEU A 254 -15.99 3.82 34.17
N GLU A 255 -15.47 4.92 34.70
CA GLU A 255 -14.03 5.16 34.82
C GLU A 255 -13.36 4.12 35.73
N GLU A 256 -13.97 3.80 36.87
CA GLU A 256 -13.48 2.76 37.78
C GLU A 256 -13.43 1.37 37.11
N SER A 257 -14.44 1.02 36.30
CA SER A 257 -14.47 -0.23 35.51
C SER A 257 -13.38 -0.27 34.43
N LEU A 258 -13.18 0.84 33.71
CA LEU A 258 -12.13 0.96 32.69
C LEU A 258 -10.73 0.82 33.29
N PHE A 259 -10.45 1.48 34.42
CA PHE A 259 -9.15 1.35 35.08
C PHE A 259 -8.89 -0.05 35.64
N ALA A 260 -9.92 -0.70 36.19
CA ALA A 260 -9.81 -2.07 36.68
C ALA A 260 -9.54 -3.08 35.55
N SER A 261 -10.26 -2.96 34.43
CA SER A 261 -10.13 -3.88 33.28
C SER A 261 -8.80 -3.74 32.54
N LEU A 262 -8.23 -2.54 32.49
CA LEU A 262 -7.00 -2.25 31.75
C LEU A 262 -5.72 -2.33 32.61
N GLY A 263 -5.83 -2.61 33.91
CA GLY A 263 -4.68 -2.69 34.82
C GLY A 263 -3.98 -1.34 35.04
N ALA A 264 -4.68 -0.24 34.79
CA ALA A 264 -4.14 1.13 34.72
C ALA A 264 -4.47 1.95 35.98
N GLN A 265 -4.32 1.32 37.15
CA GLN A 265 -4.57 1.98 38.43
C GLN A 265 -3.58 3.16 38.62
N GLY A 266 -4.09 4.39 38.51
CA GLY A 266 -3.29 5.62 38.61
C GLY A 266 -2.99 6.34 37.28
N SER A 267 -3.47 5.84 36.13
CA SER A 267 -3.39 6.56 34.85
C SER A 267 -4.39 7.71 34.76
N GLU A 268 -4.06 8.76 34.00
CA GLU A 268 -4.94 9.90 33.77
C GLU A 268 -5.99 9.56 32.70
N TYR A 269 -7.28 9.65 33.05
CA TYR A 269 -8.37 9.53 32.07
C TYR A 269 -8.42 10.82 31.22
N ARG A 270 -8.09 10.70 29.94
CA ARG A 270 -8.28 11.79 28.96
C ARG A 270 -9.38 11.40 28.00
N SER A 271 -10.08 12.37 27.45
CA SER A 271 -11.08 12.12 26.41
C SER A 271 -11.10 13.23 25.39
N TYR A 272 -11.48 12.87 24.17
CA TYR A 272 -11.63 13.78 23.05
C TYR A 272 -13.11 13.86 22.67
N THR A 273 -13.67 15.07 22.64
CA THR A 273 -15.02 15.34 22.15
C THR A 273 -14.97 15.67 20.65
N PRO A 274 -15.57 14.84 19.78
CA PRO A 274 -15.61 15.12 18.35
C PRO A 274 -16.31 16.46 18.04
N SER A 275 -15.69 17.28 17.19
CA SER A 275 -16.27 18.54 16.72
C SER A 275 -17.11 18.40 15.44
N GLY A 276 -17.04 17.22 14.79
CA GLY A 276 -17.79 16.87 13.58
C GLY A 276 -18.38 15.46 13.70
N HIS A 277 -18.57 14.78 12.56
CA HIS A 277 -19.14 13.43 12.51
C HIS A 277 -18.39 12.45 13.44
N VAL A 278 -19.09 11.91 14.44
CA VAL A 278 -18.48 11.10 15.52
C VAL A 278 -17.76 9.85 14.99
N PHE A 279 -18.33 9.15 14.01
CA PHE A 279 -17.71 7.93 13.47
C PHE A 279 -16.49 8.24 12.58
N ASP A 280 -16.48 9.42 11.93
CA ASP A 280 -15.31 9.88 11.18
C ASP A 280 -14.17 10.20 12.16
N ALA A 281 -14.50 10.88 13.26
CA ALA A 281 -13.55 11.19 14.32
C ALA A 281 -12.98 9.92 14.97
N LEU A 282 -13.79 8.87 15.14
CA LEU A 282 -13.32 7.57 15.64
C LEU A 282 -12.34 6.92 14.67
N ALA A 283 -12.65 6.89 13.37
CA ALA A 283 -11.76 6.35 12.34
C ALA A 283 -10.46 7.17 12.17
N ILE A 284 -10.52 8.49 12.32
CA ILE A 284 -9.33 9.36 12.23
C ILE A 284 -8.47 9.25 13.49
N SER A 285 -9.09 9.12 14.67
CA SER A 285 -8.36 8.89 15.92
C SER A 285 -7.48 7.64 15.84
N LEU A 286 -7.94 6.62 15.13
CA LEU A 286 -7.16 5.41 14.87
C LEU A 286 -5.89 5.66 14.06
N LEU A 287 -6.02 6.37 12.94
CA LEU A 287 -4.86 6.75 12.13
C LEU A 287 -3.88 7.59 12.95
N MET A 288 -4.35 8.51 13.78
CA MET A 288 -3.49 9.30 14.67
C MET A 288 -2.66 8.40 15.59
N LEU A 289 -3.29 7.41 16.23
CA LEU A 289 -2.60 6.47 17.11
C LEU A 289 -1.57 5.62 16.36
N GLN A 290 -1.88 5.19 15.13
CA GLN A 290 -0.90 4.47 14.28
C GLN A 290 0.32 5.35 13.98
N LEU A 291 0.10 6.61 13.62
CA LEU A 291 1.17 7.55 13.30
C LEU A 291 2.06 7.84 14.52
N ASP A 292 1.46 8.01 15.69
CA ASP A 292 2.18 8.20 16.95
C ASP A 292 3.01 6.95 17.30
N ALA A 293 2.43 5.75 17.15
CA ALA A 293 3.15 4.49 17.39
C ALA A 293 4.35 4.32 16.45
N ILE A 294 4.17 4.65 15.17
CA ILE A 294 5.25 4.59 14.16
C ILE A 294 6.33 5.64 14.45
N ALA A 295 5.94 6.84 14.90
CA ALA A 295 6.88 7.90 15.25
C ALA A 295 7.72 7.56 16.49
N ALA A 296 7.22 6.71 17.39
CA ALA A 296 7.93 6.25 18.57
C ALA A 296 9.01 5.18 18.28
N LEU A 297 9.02 4.59 17.09
CA LEU A 297 9.96 3.52 16.74
C LEU A 297 11.41 4.06 16.67
N ARG A 298 12.34 3.33 17.28
CA ARG A 298 13.76 3.66 17.23
C ARG A 298 14.50 2.63 16.36
N PRO A 299 15.35 3.06 15.41
CA PRO A 299 16.01 2.13 14.51
C PRO A 299 16.90 1.10 15.22
N GLY A 300 17.56 1.49 16.32
CA GLY A 300 18.45 0.61 17.09
C GLY A 300 17.76 -0.50 17.89
N ASP A 301 16.43 -0.53 17.94
CA ASP A 301 15.67 -1.57 18.65
C ASP A 301 15.45 -2.82 17.77
N TYR A 302 15.79 -2.76 16.47
CA TYR A 302 15.54 -3.82 15.50
C TYR A 302 16.83 -4.43 14.98
N ARG A 303 16.87 -5.76 14.96
CA ARG A 303 18.05 -6.54 14.53
C ARG A 303 18.26 -6.57 13.01
N ASP A 304 17.17 -6.49 12.25
CA ASP A 304 17.15 -6.66 10.79
C ASP A 304 15.91 -5.98 10.16
N ALA A 305 15.91 -5.89 8.82
CA ALA A 305 14.83 -5.31 8.05
C ALA A 305 13.49 -6.07 8.21
N ALA A 306 13.55 -7.38 8.40
CA ALA A 306 12.36 -8.22 8.57
C ALA A 306 11.64 -7.92 9.88
N ALA A 307 12.38 -7.71 10.98
CA ALA A 307 11.84 -7.35 12.29
C ALA A 307 11.19 -5.96 12.28
N LEU A 308 11.82 -4.98 11.62
CA LEU A 308 11.22 -3.66 11.42
C LEU A 308 9.96 -3.73 10.55
N GLY A 309 10.02 -4.46 9.44
CA GLY A 309 8.87 -4.68 8.54
C GLY A 309 7.69 -5.32 9.26
N GLN A 310 7.94 -6.38 10.04
CA GLN A 310 6.93 -7.04 10.86
C GLN A 310 6.29 -6.06 11.85
N ARG A 311 7.09 -5.22 12.51
CA ARG A 311 6.56 -4.25 13.48
C ARG A 311 5.70 -3.19 12.81
N LEU A 312 6.11 -2.68 11.64
CA LEU A 312 5.32 -1.73 10.87
C LEU A 312 4.00 -2.35 10.40
N ASP A 313 4.02 -3.62 9.99
CA ASP A 313 2.81 -4.37 9.65
C ASP A 313 1.86 -4.53 10.84
N GLU A 314 2.41 -4.76 12.03
CA GLU A 314 1.64 -4.86 13.27
C GLU A 314 0.95 -3.54 13.63
N LEU A 315 1.67 -2.42 13.53
CA LEU A 315 1.14 -1.09 13.85
C LEU A 315 0.14 -0.57 12.82
N SER A 316 0.34 -0.88 11.53
CA SER A 316 -0.53 -0.43 10.44
C SER A 316 -1.75 -1.34 10.21
N GLY A 317 -1.74 -2.57 10.73
CA GLY A 317 -2.81 -3.55 10.57
C GLY A 317 -4.01 -3.37 11.51
N LEU A 318 -5.13 -4.03 11.19
CA LEU A 318 -6.37 -4.01 12.00
C LEU A 318 -6.19 -4.53 13.43
N GLN A 319 -5.18 -5.36 13.66
CA GLN A 319 -4.82 -5.85 14.99
C GLN A 319 -4.45 -4.74 15.99
N ALA A 320 -3.82 -3.66 15.55
CA ALA A 320 -3.53 -2.49 16.38
C ALA A 320 -4.75 -1.59 16.57
N LEU A 321 -5.67 -1.61 15.60
CA LEU A 321 -6.83 -0.71 15.53
C LEU A 321 -7.98 -1.12 16.46
N LEU A 322 -8.05 -2.39 16.86
CA LEU A 322 -9.30 -2.94 17.39
C LEU A 322 -9.30 -3.24 18.90
N GLY A 323 -8.14 -3.16 19.55
CA GLY A 323 -8.01 -3.32 21.00
C GLY A 323 -8.39 -4.73 21.51
N ALA A 324 -8.13 -4.98 22.80
CA ALA A 324 -8.41 -6.27 23.42
C ALA A 324 -9.92 -6.56 23.37
N PHE A 325 -10.28 -7.74 22.86
CA PHE A 325 -11.65 -8.22 23.04
C PHE A 325 -11.90 -8.42 24.55
N ARG A 326 -13.16 -8.50 24.98
CA ARG A 326 -13.42 -9.04 26.33
C ARG A 326 -12.71 -10.40 26.46
N SER A 327 -12.19 -10.69 27.66
CA SER A 327 -11.35 -11.86 27.97
C SER A 327 -11.93 -13.22 27.51
N GLY A 328 -13.26 -13.33 27.34
CA GLY A 328 -13.91 -14.54 26.83
C GLY A 328 -13.69 -14.83 25.33
N HIS A 329 -13.70 -13.80 24.47
CA HIS A 329 -13.53 -13.98 23.02
C HIS A 329 -12.06 -14.24 22.66
N GLU A 330 -11.12 -13.56 23.34
CA GLU A 330 -9.68 -13.84 23.21
C GLU A 330 -9.31 -15.28 23.63
N ALA A 331 -9.96 -15.82 24.66
CA ALA A 331 -9.77 -17.20 25.08
C ALA A 331 -10.22 -18.21 23.99
N ARG A 332 -11.38 -17.97 23.36
CA ARG A 332 -11.89 -18.80 22.26
C ARG A 332 -11.04 -18.69 20.99
N LEU A 333 -10.56 -17.49 20.64
CA LEU A 333 -9.62 -17.31 19.53
C LEU A 333 -8.26 -17.99 19.80
N LYS A 334 -7.80 -18.00 21.06
CA LYS A 334 -6.60 -18.73 21.47
C LYS A 334 -6.78 -20.23 21.29
N GLU A 335 -7.90 -20.81 21.72
CA GLU A 335 -8.20 -22.24 21.52
C GLU A 335 -8.17 -22.61 20.02
N LEU A 336 -8.78 -21.79 19.16
CA LEU A 336 -8.75 -21.99 17.70
C LEU A 336 -7.33 -21.88 17.11
N ARG A 337 -6.51 -20.96 17.63
CA ARG A 337 -5.10 -20.81 17.22
C ARG A 337 -4.25 -22.01 17.63
N ASP A 338 -4.49 -22.55 18.82
CA ASP A 338 -3.72 -23.69 19.32
C ASP A 338 -4.01 -24.97 18.49
N LEU A 339 -5.15 -25.02 17.79
CA LEU A 339 -5.48 -26.07 16.81
C LEU A 339 -4.80 -25.90 15.44
N LEU A 340 -4.17 -24.75 15.16
CA LEU A 340 -3.46 -24.52 13.90
C LEU A 340 -2.18 -25.39 13.81
N PRO A 341 -1.82 -25.87 12.62
CA PRO A 341 -0.56 -26.58 12.38
C PRO A 341 0.62 -25.62 12.46
N ASP A 342 1.81 -26.14 12.79
CA ASP A 342 3.01 -25.32 13.01
C ASP A 342 3.35 -24.44 11.81
N TRP A 343 3.33 -24.96 10.58
CA TRP A 343 3.65 -24.17 9.38
C TRP A 343 2.71 -22.98 9.14
N LEU A 344 1.44 -23.04 9.58
CA LEU A 344 0.49 -21.92 9.44
C LEU A 344 0.52 -21.01 10.66
N ARG A 345 0.74 -21.58 11.84
CA ARG A 345 0.93 -20.85 13.09
C ARG A 345 2.16 -19.94 13.01
N ASP A 346 3.25 -20.46 12.45
CA ASP A 346 4.56 -19.81 12.33
C ASP A 346 4.73 -19.03 11.01
N ALA A 347 3.71 -19.05 10.12
CA ALA A 347 3.75 -18.32 8.86
C ALA A 347 3.81 -16.79 9.07
N PRO A 348 4.41 -16.03 8.13
CA PRO A 348 4.38 -14.58 8.14
C PRO A 348 2.95 -14.02 8.22
N GLN A 349 2.77 -12.88 8.91
CA GLN A 349 1.46 -12.29 9.16
C GLN A 349 0.68 -12.01 7.87
N ALA A 350 1.35 -11.52 6.82
CA ALA A 350 0.73 -11.30 5.51
C ALA A 350 0.15 -12.59 4.93
N SER A 351 0.89 -13.71 5.02
CA SER A 351 0.44 -15.01 4.51
C SER A 351 -0.69 -15.60 5.35
N ARG A 352 -0.66 -15.46 6.69
CA ARG A 352 -1.76 -15.87 7.57
C ARG A 352 -3.04 -15.09 7.29
N THR A 353 -2.90 -13.77 7.08
CA THR A 353 -4.03 -12.90 6.69
C THR A 353 -4.60 -13.37 5.35
N LEU A 354 -3.75 -13.59 4.34
CA LEU A 354 -4.17 -14.08 3.03
C LEU A 354 -4.84 -15.46 3.10
N TYR A 355 -4.34 -16.36 3.95
CA TYR A 355 -4.95 -17.67 4.17
C TYR A 355 -6.32 -17.53 4.87
N GLY A 356 -6.40 -16.69 5.90
CA GLY A 356 -7.66 -16.26 6.52
C GLY A 356 -8.63 -15.70 5.48
N LEU A 357 -8.11 -15.00 4.45
CA LEU A 357 -8.94 -14.52 3.35
C LEU A 357 -9.61 -15.63 2.55
N ARG A 358 -8.85 -16.67 2.23
CA ARG A 358 -9.43 -17.83 1.55
C ARG A 358 -10.41 -18.59 2.47
N VAL A 359 -10.16 -18.66 3.78
CA VAL A 359 -11.05 -19.36 4.74
C VAL A 359 -12.42 -18.67 4.86
N ALA A 360 -12.46 -17.35 4.94
CA ALA A 360 -13.74 -16.64 4.99
C ALA A 360 -14.47 -16.66 3.64
N ALA A 361 -13.75 -16.62 2.52
CA ALA A 361 -14.35 -16.86 1.20
C ALA A 361 -14.99 -18.25 1.14
N LEU A 362 -14.34 -19.27 1.71
CA LEU A 362 -14.90 -20.62 1.81
C LEU A 362 -16.18 -20.65 2.68
N ALA A 363 -16.19 -19.94 3.81
CA ALA A 363 -17.38 -19.79 4.66
C ALA A 363 -18.56 -19.13 3.90
N ALA A 364 -18.28 -18.12 3.09
CA ALA A 364 -19.29 -17.46 2.25
C ALA A 364 -19.87 -18.42 1.20
N VAL A 365 -19.02 -19.22 0.54
CA VAL A 365 -19.48 -20.23 -0.43
C VAL A 365 -20.33 -21.32 0.25
N HIS A 366 -19.94 -21.79 1.45
CA HIS A 366 -20.78 -22.72 2.23
C HIS A 366 -22.15 -22.13 2.58
N ARG A 367 -22.22 -20.85 3.00
CA ARG A 367 -23.51 -20.19 3.26
C ARG A 367 -24.35 -20.06 1.99
N LYS A 368 -23.73 -19.64 0.88
CA LYS A 368 -24.41 -19.47 -0.43
C LYS A 368 -25.09 -20.76 -0.88
N HIS A 369 -24.42 -21.90 -0.71
CA HIS A 369 -24.92 -23.21 -1.16
C HIS A 369 -25.58 -24.04 -0.06
N ALA A 370 -25.79 -23.48 1.13
CA ALA A 370 -26.30 -24.20 2.30
C ALA A 370 -25.52 -25.50 2.62
N GLY A 371 -24.21 -25.49 2.38
CA GLY A 371 -23.31 -26.63 2.54
C GLY A 371 -23.37 -27.70 1.45
N LYS A 372 -24.20 -27.52 0.41
CA LYS A 372 -24.23 -28.40 -0.77
C LYS A 372 -22.99 -28.19 -1.61
N ALA A 373 -22.55 -29.24 -2.29
CA ALA A 373 -21.33 -29.25 -3.07
C ALA A 373 -21.47 -30.05 -4.38
N PHE A 374 -20.39 -30.07 -5.15
CA PHE A 374 -20.31 -30.89 -6.36
C PHE A 374 -20.62 -32.36 -6.06
N LEU A 375 -21.42 -32.98 -6.95
CA LEU A 375 -22.03 -34.31 -6.82
C LEU A 375 -23.14 -34.45 -5.78
N GLU A 376 -23.54 -33.37 -5.09
CA GLU A 376 -24.71 -33.41 -4.20
C GLU A 376 -25.94 -33.90 -4.96
N GLY A 377 -26.63 -34.91 -4.43
CA GLY A 377 -27.81 -35.53 -5.07
C GLY A 377 -27.47 -36.62 -6.10
N ILE A 378 -26.19 -36.94 -6.31
CA ILE A 378 -25.74 -38.14 -7.03
C ILE A 378 -25.23 -39.13 -5.98
N PRO A 379 -25.85 -40.32 -5.83
CA PRO A 379 -25.41 -41.31 -4.85
C PRO A 379 -23.99 -41.79 -5.19
N ASP A 380 -23.17 -42.00 -4.16
CA ASP A 380 -21.88 -42.68 -4.36
C ASP A 380 -22.11 -44.10 -4.88
N ILE A 381 -21.12 -44.67 -5.55
CA ILE A 381 -21.29 -45.97 -6.20
C ILE A 381 -21.66 -47.12 -5.24
N ARG A 382 -21.25 -47.07 -3.96
CA ARG A 382 -21.62 -48.12 -2.99
C ARG A 382 -23.06 -47.97 -2.56
N SER A 383 -23.53 -46.74 -2.36
CA SER A 383 -24.95 -46.46 -2.10
C SER A 383 -25.81 -46.80 -3.31
N PHE A 384 -25.40 -46.39 -4.50
CA PHE A 384 -26.07 -46.74 -5.75
C PHE A 384 -26.12 -48.26 -5.99
N ALA A 385 -25.01 -48.97 -5.77
CA ALA A 385 -24.96 -50.43 -5.86
C ALA A 385 -25.89 -51.07 -4.86
N GLY A 386 -25.88 -50.64 -3.60
CA GLY A 386 -26.80 -51.14 -2.57
C GLY A 386 -28.27 -50.94 -2.96
N GLU A 387 -28.64 -49.76 -3.44
CA GLU A 387 -29.99 -49.46 -3.90
C GLU A 387 -30.38 -50.30 -5.13
N SER A 388 -29.48 -50.44 -6.10
CA SER A 388 -29.70 -51.21 -7.33
C SER A 388 -29.83 -52.71 -7.06
N LEU A 389 -29.02 -53.25 -6.15
CA LEU A 389 -29.09 -54.66 -5.72
C LEU A 389 -30.38 -54.92 -4.94
N ARG A 390 -30.76 -54.01 -4.03
CA ARG A 390 -32.03 -54.10 -3.30
C ARG A 390 -33.22 -54.06 -4.27
N ALA A 391 -33.21 -53.14 -5.24
CA ALA A 391 -34.24 -53.05 -6.25
C ALA A 391 -34.34 -54.31 -7.11
N SER A 392 -33.20 -54.94 -7.42
CA SER A 392 -33.16 -56.20 -8.19
C SER A 392 -33.69 -57.38 -7.38
N LEU A 393 -33.28 -57.53 -6.11
CA LEU A 393 -33.82 -58.57 -5.21
C LEU A 393 -35.33 -58.43 -4.98
N LEU A 394 -35.85 -57.20 -4.93
CA LEU A 394 -37.28 -56.91 -4.78
C LEU A 394 -38.13 -57.35 -5.98
N LYS A 395 -37.55 -57.53 -7.17
CA LYS A 395 -38.30 -58.01 -8.35
C LYS A 395 -38.76 -59.46 -8.18
N GLU A 396 -37.94 -60.28 -7.51
CA GLU A 396 -38.18 -61.72 -7.35
C GLU A 396 -38.69 -62.10 -5.96
N HIS A 397 -38.34 -61.31 -4.93
CA HIS A 397 -38.67 -61.61 -3.53
C HIS A 397 -39.22 -60.36 -2.81
N ALA A 398 -40.52 -60.38 -2.50
CA ALA A 398 -41.17 -59.28 -1.77
C ALA A 398 -40.60 -59.11 -0.34
N GLU A 399 -40.10 -60.19 0.25
CA GLU A 399 -39.45 -60.23 1.57
C GLU A 399 -38.13 -59.43 1.61
N ALA A 400 -37.54 -59.12 0.46
CA ALA A 400 -36.35 -58.27 0.36
C ALA A 400 -36.63 -56.81 0.80
N ALA A 401 -37.90 -56.39 0.91
CA ALA A 401 -38.28 -55.03 1.34
C ALA A 401 -37.81 -54.69 2.76
N SER A 402 -37.74 -55.68 3.65
CA SER A 402 -37.27 -55.50 5.04
C SER A 402 -35.76 -55.71 5.22
N ILE A 403 -35.04 -56.05 4.16
CA ILE A 403 -33.62 -56.40 4.23
C ILE A 403 -32.73 -55.21 3.84
N SER A 404 -31.62 -55.08 4.56
CA SER A 404 -30.51 -54.20 4.21
C SER A 404 -29.42 -55.03 3.55
N VAL A 405 -29.16 -54.80 2.25
CA VAL A 405 -28.09 -55.48 1.51
C VAL A 405 -26.69 -55.25 2.10
N ARG A 406 -26.50 -54.17 2.88
CA ARG A 406 -25.23 -53.86 3.58
C ARG A 406 -24.92 -54.84 4.72
N ASP A 407 -25.92 -55.57 5.21
CA ASP A 407 -25.77 -56.54 6.30
C ASP A 407 -25.58 -57.98 5.79
N ILE A 408 -25.49 -58.17 4.47
CA ILE A 408 -25.25 -59.47 3.83
C ILE A 408 -23.75 -59.72 3.77
N ARG A 409 -23.33 -60.87 4.27
CA ARG A 409 -21.95 -61.37 4.22
C ARG A 409 -21.96 -62.72 3.51
N VAL A 410 -21.04 -62.90 2.57
CA VAL A 410 -20.90 -64.14 1.81
C VAL A 410 -19.53 -64.73 2.11
N THR A 411 -19.50 -65.96 2.59
CA THR A 411 -18.28 -66.72 2.86
C THR A 411 -18.07 -67.72 1.74
N LEU A 412 -16.98 -67.56 1.00
CA LEU A 412 -16.59 -68.43 -0.11
C LEU A 412 -15.44 -69.34 0.34
N THR A 413 -15.60 -70.65 0.17
CA THR A 413 -14.52 -71.62 0.34
C THR A 413 -14.18 -72.21 -1.03
N ALA A 414 -13.06 -71.77 -1.61
CA ALA A 414 -12.61 -72.26 -2.90
C ALA A 414 -11.99 -73.66 -2.76
N VAL A 415 -12.36 -74.58 -3.64
CA VAL A 415 -11.69 -75.89 -3.77
C VAL A 415 -10.64 -75.75 -4.88
N VAL A 416 -9.36 -75.66 -4.50
CA VAL A 416 -8.27 -75.64 -5.47
C VAL A 416 -7.94 -77.08 -5.82
N GLY A 417 -8.37 -77.52 -7.01
CA GLY A 417 -8.01 -78.83 -7.55
C GLY A 417 -6.57 -78.83 -8.05
N GLY A 418 -5.69 -79.57 -7.37
CA GLY A 418 -4.34 -79.86 -7.86
C GLY A 418 -4.33 -81.21 -8.58
N VAL A 419 -3.80 -81.22 -9.81
CA VAL A 419 -3.45 -82.48 -10.49
C VAL A 419 -2.05 -82.87 -10.04
N VAL A 420 -1.94 -83.91 -9.22
CA VAL A 420 -0.65 -84.53 -8.89
C VAL A 420 -0.48 -85.74 -9.79
N GLY A 421 0.46 -85.66 -10.72
CA GLY A 421 0.79 -86.75 -11.65
C GLY A 421 2.04 -87.51 -11.22
N THR A 422 1.88 -88.78 -10.91
CA THR A 422 2.96 -89.79 -10.99
C THR A 422 2.40 -90.97 -11.77
N GLY A 423 2.92 -91.22 -12.98
CA GLY A 423 2.73 -92.42 -13.83
C GLY A 423 1.38 -93.14 -13.78
N ASP A 424 0.62 -93.09 -14.88
CA ASP A 424 -0.60 -93.87 -15.21
C ASP A 424 -1.83 -93.75 -14.28
N SER A 425 -1.85 -92.85 -13.30
CA SER A 425 -3.10 -92.42 -12.65
C SER A 425 -3.11 -90.94 -12.31
N LEU A 426 -4.14 -90.24 -12.81
CA LEU A 426 -4.48 -88.87 -12.42
C LEU A 426 -5.34 -88.94 -11.15
N MET A 427 -4.77 -88.51 -10.02
CA MET A 427 -5.53 -88.33 -8.78
C MET A 427 -5.84 -86.84 -8.61
N PHE A 428 -7.12 -86.51 -8.49
CA PHE A 428 -7.57 -85.18 -8.12
C PHE A 428 -7.52 -85.04 -6.59
N SER A 429 -6.59 -84.23 -6.09
CA SER A 429 -6.55 -83.82 -4.69
C SER A 429 -7.05 -82.37 -4.62
N GLY A 430 -8.22 -82.18 -3.99
CA GLY A 430 -8.72 -80.85 -3.69
C GLY A 430 -8.11 -80.34 -2.38
N PHE A 431 -7.35 -79.26 -2.44
CA PHE A 431 -7.02 -78.50 -1.24
C PHE A 431 -8.13 -77.48 -1.00
N ALA A 432 -8.77 -77.53 0.16
CA ALA A 432 -9.67 -76.47 0.58
C ALA A 432 -8.84 -75.20 0.83
N ALA A 433 -9.08 -74.15 0.07
CA ALA A 433 -8.54 -72.83 0.37
C ALA A 433 -9.18 -72.30 1.67
N GLU A 434 -8.51 -71.35 2.33
CA GLU A 434 -9.07 -70.69 3.50
C GLU A 434 -10.41 -70.00 3.15
N PRO A 435 -11.46 -70.14 3.98
CA PRO A 435 -12.72 -69.47 3.76
C PRO A 435 -12.54 -67.95 3.82
N GLN A 436 -12.98 -67.25 2.76
CA GLN A 436 -12.96 -65.79 2.72
C GLN A 436 -14.37 -65.23 2.87
N THR A 437 -14.59 -64.42 3.90
CA THR A 437 -15.86 -63.70 4.11
C THR A 437 -15.77 -62.30 3.52
N ARG A 438 -16.70 -61.96 2.63
CA ARG A 438 -16.74 -60.65 1.95
C ARG A 438 -18.12 -60.01 2.10
N ASP A 439 -18.14 -58.68 1.99
CA ASP A 439 -19.37 -57.87 1.94
C ASP A 439 -20.04 -58.04 0.57
N TYR A 440 -21.36 -58.26 0.55
CA TYR A 440 -22.10 -58.51 -0.69
C TYR A 440 -22.06 -57.34 -1.68
N VAL A 441 -22.14 -56.10 -1.20
CA VAL A 441 -22.06 -54.91 -2.06
C VAL A 441 -20.64 -54.78 -2.62
N ALA A 442 -19.61 -55.05 -1.81
CA ALA A 442 -18.23 -55.07 -2.29
C ALA A 442 -18.00 -56.17 -3.34
N MET A 443 -18.59 -57.36 -3.16
CA MET A 443 -18.53 -58.43 -4.17
C MET A 443 -19.27 -58.07 -5.46
N ALA A 444 -20.44 -57.44 -5.36
CA ALA A 444 -21.20 -57.00 -6.53
C ALA A 444 -20.44 -55.97 -7.38
N LEU A 445 -19.67 -55.11 -6.72
CA LEU A 445 -18.79 -54.13 -7.35
C LEU A 445 -17.59 -54.77 -8.06
N ASP A 446 -17.09 -55.91 -7.57
CA ASP A 446 -16.08 -56.74 -8.26
C ASP A 446 -16.66 -57.58 -9.41
N ASN A 447 -17.95 -57.40 -9.71
CA ASN A 447 -18.72 -58.05 -10.79
C ASN A 447 -18.79 -59.60 -10.66
N LEU A 448 -19.29 -60.29 -11.69
CA LEU A 448 -19.58 -61.74 -11.68
C LEU A 448 -18.35 -62.63 -11.42
N LYS A 449 -17.12 -62.12 -11.56
CA LYS A 449 -15.90 -62.87 -11.20
C LYS A 449 -15.81 -63.13 -9.69
N ALA A 450 -16.36 -62.23 -8.86
CA ALA A 450 -16.44 -62.42 -7.41
C ALA A 450 -17.50 -63.47 -7.01
N PHE A 451 -18.31 -63.94 -7.96
CA PHE A 451 -19.27 -65.02 -7.76
C PHE A 451 -18.83 -66.24 -8.59
N PRO A 452 -17.95 -67.13 -8.07
CA PRO A 452 -17.59 -68.37 -8.77
C PRO A 452 -18.80 -69.30 -8.99
N LEU A 453 -18.80 -70.06 -10.09
CA LEU A 453 -19.86 -71.05 -10.39
C LEU A 453 -19.76 -72.32 -9.52
N SER A 454 -18.61 -72.55 -8.90
CA SER A 454 -18.31 -73.74 -8.09
C SER A 454 -17.54 -73.36 -6.83
N GLY A 455 -18.04 -73.78 -5.66
CA GLY A 455 -17.44 -73.54 -4.34
C GLY A 455 -18.45 -73.80 -3.23
N ASP A 456 -17.98 -74.04 -2.01
CA ASP A 456 -18.86 -74.10 -0.84
C ASP A 456 -19.14 -72.66 -0.37
N VAL A 457 -20.43 -72.31 -0.25
CA VAL A 457 -20.87 -70.92 -0.02
C VAL A 457 -21.80 -70.86 1.18
N GLN A 458 -21.46 -70.00 2.14
CA GLN A 458 -22.32 -69.68 3.28
C GLN A 458 -22.73 -68.21 3.24
N ILE A 459 -24.03 -67.96 3.41
CA ILE A 459 -24.59 -66.61 3.41
C ILE A 459 -25.09 -66.28 4.81
N HIS A 460 -24.66 -65.14 5.31
CA HIS A 460 -25.05 -64.63 6.62
C HIS A 460 -25.75 -63.28 6.47
N TYR A 461 -26.83 -63.09 7.23
CA TYR A 461 -27.53 -61.82 7.36
C TYR A 461 -27.49 -61.39 8.83
N LYS A 462 -26.93 -60.21 9.12
CA LYS A 462 -26.74 -59.71 10.50
C LYS A 462 -26.05 -60.71 11.44
N GLY A 463 -25.12 -61.50 10.90
CA GLY A 463 -24.39 -62.53 11.65
C GLY A 463 -25.16 -63.81 11.94
N GLN A 464 -26.37 -63.97 11.40
CA GLN A 464 -27.16 -65.21 11.49
C GLN A 464 -27.29 -65.88 10.11
N ALA A 465 -27.77 -67.13 10.09
CA ALA A 465 -28.07 -67.84 8.85
C ALA A 465 -29.09 -67.05 8.01
N ALA A 466 -28.81 -66.93 6.71
CA ALA A 466 -29.68 -66.19 5.80
C ALA A 466 -31.07 -66.85 5.67
N PRO A 467 -32.14 -66.05 5.40
CA PRO A 467 -33.46 -66.59 5.07
C PRO A 467 -33.39 -67.57 3.89
N ALA A 468 -34.30 -68.56 3.86
CA ALA A 468 -34.27 -69.63 2.85
C ALA A 468 -34.35 -69.14 1.39
N TRP A 469 -34.94 -67.96 1.16
CA TRP A 469 -35.01 -67.33 -0.17
C TRP A 469 -33.69 -66.66 -0.60
N MET A 470 -32.82 -66.28 0.34
CA MET A 470 -31.56 -65.57 0.07
C MET A 470 -30.46 -66.58 -0.28
N THR A 471 -30.60 -67.19 -1.46
CA THR A 471 -29.64 -68.16 -1.99
C THR A 471 -28.49 -67.48 -2.73
N TYR A 472 -27.40 -68.22 -2.93
CA TYR A 472 -26.25 -67.73 -3.69
C TYR A 472 -26.62 -67.40 -5.14
N GLU A 473 -27.50 -68.20 -5.74
CA GLU A 473 -28.02 -67.97 -7.10
C GLU A 473 -28.88 -66.72 -7.18
N SER A 474 -29.76 -66.49 -6.19
CA SER A 474 -30.56 -65.26 -6.10
C SER A 474 -29.68 -64.02 -5.97
N LEU A 475 -28.64 -64.07 -5.12
CA LEU A 475 -27.68 -62.97 -4.95
C LEU A 475 -26.87 -62.71 -6.22
N ARG A 476 -26.46 -63.77 -6.94
CA ARG A 476 -25.75 -63.66 -8.22
C ARG A 476 -26.64 -63.08 -9.32
N THR A 477 -27.88 -63.52 -9.41
CA THR A 477 -28.87 -63.04 -10.38
C THR A 477 -29.15 -61.56 -10.17
N ALA A 478 -29.34 -61.13 -8.91
CA ALA A 478 -29.51 -59.73 -8.58
C ALA A 478 -28.30 -58.84 -8.96
N VAL A 479 -27.07 -59.36 -8.90
CA VAL A 479 -25.87 -58.64 -9.37
C VAL A 479 -25.88 -58.50 -10.89
N SER A 480 -26.23 -59.58 -11.61
CA SER A 480 -26.34 -59.57 -13.07
C SER A 480 -27.44 -58.61 -13.55
N ASP A 481 -28.59 -58.61 -12.88
CA ASP A 481 -29.75 -57.78 -13.20
C ASP A 481 -29.55 -56.29 -12.89
N ALA A 482 -28.78 -56.00 -11.83
CA ALA A 482 -28.47 -54.62 -11.45
C ALA A 482 -27.50 -53.94 -12.43
N ASP A 483 -26.65 -54.72 -13.12
CA ASP A 483 -25.63 -54.29 -14.08
C ASP A 483 -24.97 -52.95 -13.68
N ILE A 484 -24.40 -52.93 -12.46
CA ILE A 484 -23.88 -51.70 -11.85
C ILE A 484 -22.78 -51.06 -12.74
N GLY A 485 -22.01 -51.90 -13.44
CA GLY A 485 -20.93 -51.49 -14.34
C GLY A 485 -21.42 -50.69 -15.56
N ALA A 486 -22.63 -50.95 -16.06
CA ALA A 486 -23.23 -50.14 -17.12
C ALA A 486 -24.14 -49.02 -16.57
N ALA A 487 -24.88 -49.32 -15.49
CA ALA A 487 -25.90 -48.43 -14.95
C ALA A 487 -25.33 -47.16 -14.30
N TYR A 488 -24.21 -47.27 -13.57
CA TYR A 488 -23.64 -46.12 -12.87
C TYR A 488 -22.98 -45.10 -13.81
N PRO A 489 -22.13 -45.48 -14.80
CA PRO A 489 -21.65 -44.53 -15.81
C PRO A 489 -22.78 -43.84 -16.56
N GLU A 490 -23.88 -44.54 -16.83
CA GLU A 490 -25.05 -43.96 -17.51
C GLU A 490 -25.78 -42.93 -16.64
N LEU A 491 -25.91 -43.16 -15.33
CA LEU A 491 -26.42 -42.17 -14.38
C LEU A 491 -25.57 -40.89 -14.41
N LEU A 492 -24.24 -41.04 -14.40
CA LEU A 492 -23.31 -39.89 -14.48
C LEU A 492 -23.47 -39.13 -15.79
N ARG A 493 -23.57 -39.82 -16.94
CA ARG A 493 -23.84 -39.18 -18.25
C ARG A 493 -25.19 -38.45 -18.23
N GLN A 494 -26.22 -39.05 -17.66
CA GLN A 494 -27.54 -38.45 -17.58
C GLN A 494 -27.49 -37.15 -16.76
N LYS A 495 -26.91 -37.18 -15.56
CA LYS A 495 -26.92 -36.05 -14.62
C LYS A 495 -25.90 -34.95 -14.94
N LEU A 496 -24.72 -35.31 -15.45
CA LEU A 496 -23.61 -34.38 -15.63
C LEU A 496 -23.41 -33.91 -17.09
N ARG A 497 -24.05 -34.57 -18.07
CA ARG A 497 -23.97 -34.17 -19.49
C ARG A 497 -25.33 -33.86 -20.14
N ARG A 498 -26.32 -34.73 -19.96
CA ARG A 498 -27.59 -34.65 -20.71
C ARG A 498 -28.63 -33.75 -20.04
N ASP A 499 -28.76 -33.82 -18.71
CA ASP A 499 -29.62 -32.93 -17.93
C ASP A 499 -28.95 -31.56 -17.81
N LEU A 500 -29.38 -30.61 -18.64
CA LEU A 500 -28.77 -29.28 -18.70
C LEU A 500 -28.98 -28.47 -17.41
N VAL A 501 -30.08 -28.68 -16.69
CA VAL A 501 -30.37 -27.96 -15.44
C VAL A 501 -29.48 -28.49 -14.33
N GLU A 502 -29.40 -29.81 -14.21
CA GLU A 502 -28.53 -30.44 -13.22
C GLU A 502 -27.05 -30.21 -13.53
N ARG A 503 -26.63 -30.29 -14.80
CA ARG A 503 -25.27 -29.93 -15.23
C ARG A 503 -24.93 -28.50 -14.83
N ALA A 504 -25.80 -27.53 -15.12
CA ALA A 504 -25.56 -26.13 -14.76
C ALA A 504 -25.46 -25.94 -13.24
N ARG A 505 -26.31 -26.63 -12.45
CA ARG A 505 -26.26 -26.63 -10.99
C ARG A 505 -24.92 -27.18 -10.48
N GLN A 506 -24.48 -28.33 -11.00
CA GLN A 506 -23.23 -28.99 -10.62
C GLN A 506 -22.01 -28.16 -11.03
N GLN A 507 -22.04 -27.54 -12.22
CA GLN A 507 -20.99 -26.64 -12.70
C GLN A 507 -20.86 -25.38 -11.84
N ALA A 508 -21.98 -24.79 -11.42
CA ALA A 508 -21.97 -23.63 -10.52
C ALA A 508 -21.37 -23.97 -9.14
N LEU A 509 -21.75 -25.12 -8.56
CA LEU A 509 -21.18 -25.63 -7.32
C LEU A 509 -19.66 -25.86 -7.47
N PHE A 510 -19.25 -26.56 -8.53
CA PHE A 510 -17.84 -26.82 -8.82
C PHE A 510 -17.04 -25.52 -8.96
N THR A 511 -17.53 -24.58 -9.75
CA THR A 511 -16.84 -23.32 -10.06
C THR A 511 -16.68 -22.43 -8.83
N ASP A 512 -17.74 -22.23 -8.05
CA ASP A 512 -17.71 -21.35 -6.87
C ASP A 512 -16.71 -21.85 -5.83
N TYR A 513 -16.66 -23.16 -5.60
CA TYR A 513 -15.71 -23.73 -4.66
C TYR A 513 -14.28 -23.80 -5.20
N LEU A 514 -14.10 -24.16 -6.48
CA LEU A 514 -12.77 -24.23 -7.11
C LEU A 514 -12.05 -22.88 -7.04
N ARG A 515 -12.78 -21.78 -7.27
CA ARG A 515 -12.26 -20.41 -7.17
C ARG A 515 -11.67 -20.04 -5.82
N VAL A 516 -12.08 -20.74 -4.76
CA VAL A 516 -11.54 -20.53 -3.40
C VAL A 516 -10.46 -21.56 -3.09
N LEU A 517 -10.72 -22.83 -3.37
CA LEU A 517 -9.85 -23.93 -2.94
C LEU A 517 -8.55 -24.01 -3.72
N LEU A 518 -8.55 -23.75 -5.03
CA LEU A 518 -7.33 -23.85 -5.84
C LEU A 518 -6.31 -22.76 -5.47
N PRO A 519 -6.68 -21.47 -5.32
CA PRO A 519 -5.80 -20.45 -4.74
C PRO A 519 -5.34 -20.77 -3.32
N MET A 520 -6.23 -21.29 -2.47
CA MET A 520 -5.89 -21.65 -1.09
C MET A 520 -4.82 -22.74 -1.05
N LEU A 521 -4.96 -23.76 -1.90
CA LEU A 521 -3.97 -24.84 -2.04
C LEU A 521 -2.63 -24.33 -2.56
N ALA A 522 -2.63 -23.43 -3.55
CA ALA A 522 -1.41 -22.83 -4.05
C ALA A 522 -0.68 -22.03 -2.96
N LEU A 523 -1.42 -21.33 -2.08
CA LEU A 523 -0.86 -20.65 -0.92
C LEU A 523 -0.31 -21.63 0.14
N GLU A 524 -1.01 -22.73 0.41
CA GLU A 524 -0.53 -23.79 1.31
C GLU A 524 0.79 -24.38 0.80
N LEU A 525 0.87 -24.69 -0.50
CA LEU A 525 2.08 -25.23 -1.12
C LEU A 525 3.23 -24.20 -1.12
N GLN A 526 2.94 -22.91 -1.27
CA GLN A 526 3.94 -21.86 -1.11
C GLN A 526 4.50 -21.82 0.31
N LEU A 527 3.62 -21.84 1.32
CA LEU A 527 4.01 -21.83 2.73
C LEU A 527 4.81 -23.06 3.13
N LYS A 528 4.55 -24.20 2.48
CA LYS A 528 5.32 -25.44 2.62
C LYS A 528 6.57 -25.51 1.72
N GLN A 529 6.93 -24.41 1.06
CA GLN A 529 8.09 -24.32 0.15
C GLN A 529 8.07 -25.32 -1.02
N LYS A 530 6.87 -25.72 -1.46
CA LYS A 530 6.66 -26.60 -2.63
C LYS A 530 6.27 -25.84 -3.91
N LEU A 531 5.91 -24.56 -3.79
CA LEU A 531 5.65 -23.64 -4.89
C LEU A 531 6.30 -22.29 -4.61
N THR A 532 6.73 -21.58 -5.64
CA THR A 532 7.15 -20.18 -5.54
C THR A 532 5.97 -19.23 -5.37
N ALA A 533 6.26 -18.03 -4.86
CA ALA A 533 5.27 -16.95 -4.77
C ALA A 533 4.72 -16.55 -6.16
N THR A 534 5.55 -16.58 -7.21
CA THR A 534 5.15 -16.29 -8.58
C THR A 534 4.22 -17.37 -9.15
N ALA A 535 4.53 -18.65 -8.92
CA ALA A 535 3.64 -19.75 -9.30
C ALA A 535 2.26 -19.62 -8.65
N ARG A 536 2.19 -19.31 -7.34
CA ARG A 536 0.91 -19.04 -6.67
C ARG A 536 0.13 -17.90 -7.34
N ARG A 537 0.80 -16.78 -7.67
CA ARG A 537 0.15 -15.64 -8.33
C ARG A 537 -0.41 -16.00 -9.71
N HIS A 538 0.27 -16.83 -10.49
CA HIS A 538 -0.28 -17.32 -11.77
C HIS A 538 -1.54 -18.17 -11.55
N VAL A 539 -1.57 -19.05 -10.54
CA VAL A 539 -2.77 -19.83 -10.18
C VAL A 539 -3.92 -18.91 -9.78
N GLU A 540 -3.66 -17.86 -8.99
CA GLU A 540 -4.66 -16.86 -8.59
C GLU A 540 -5.18 -16.04 -9.77
N ALA A 541 -4.29 -15.56 -10.64
CA ALA A 541 -4.64 -14.77 -11.81
C ALA A 541 -5.57 -15.54 -12.76
N VAL A 542 -5.31 -16.84 -12.96
CA VAL A 542 -6.17 -17.69 -13.79
C VAL A 542 -7.55 -17.91 -13.16
N MET A 543 -7.65 -17.92 -11.83
CA MET A 543 -8.90 -18.07 -11.08
C MET A 543 -9.71 -16.78 -10.95
N ALA A 544 -9.12 -15.62 -11.25
CA ALA A 544 -9.80 -14.34 -11.20
C ALA A 544 -10.94 -14.26 -12.24
N GLN A 545 -12.00 -13.51 -11.91
CA GLN A 545 -13.17 -13.37 -12.79
C GLN A 545 -12.87 -12.53 -14.05
N ASP A 546 -11.91 -11.59 -13.95
CA ASP A 546 -11.53 -10.70 -15.04
C ASP A 546 -10.46 -11.35 -15.92
N VAL A 547 -10.81 -11.63 -17.17
CA VAL A 547 -9.90 -12.21 -18.17
C VAL A 547 -8.84 -11.18 -18.62
N ASP A 548 -9.17 -9.89 -18.52
CA ASP A 548 -8.34 -8.78 -19.03
C ASP A 548 -7.26 -8.29 -18.03
N VAL A 549 -7.24 -8.79 -16.79
CA VAL A 549 -6.35 -8.30 -15.71
C VAL A 549 -5.35 -9.38 -15.24
N ARG A 550 -5.00 -10.33 -16.12
CA ARG A 550 -4.15 -11.49 -15.76
C ARG A 550 -2.65 -11.22 -15.81
N GLU A 551 -2.22 -10.02 -15.41
CA GLU A 551 -0.81 -9.66 -15.38
C GLU A 551 -0.15 -10.02 -14.04
N VAL A 552 0.94 -10.79 -14.10
CA VAL A 552 1.79 -11.10 -12.96
C VAL A 552 3.20 -10.65 -13.33
N GLN A 553 3.72 -9.61 -12.68
CA GLN A 553 5.01 -9.00 -13.01
C GLN A 553 5.12 -8.58 -14.50
N GLU A 554 4.07 -7.93 -15.02
CA GLU A 554 3.96 -7.52 -16.44
C GLU A 554 3.87 -8.68 -17.45
N LEU A 555 3.77 -9.93 -16.98
CA LEU A 555 3.58 -11.11 -17.82
C LEU A 555 2.12 -11.57 -17.79
N HIS A 556 1.52 -11.71 -18.97
CA HIS A 556 0.15 -12.19 -19.14
C HIS A 556 0.05 -13.70 -18.84
N SER A 557 -0.80 -14.07 -17.89
CA SER A 557 -1.01 -15.44 -17.44
C SER A 557 -2.05 -16.16 -18.30
N VAL A 558 -1.69 -17.33 -18.82
CA VAL A 558 -2.52 -18.15 -19.71
C VAL A 558 -2.65 -19.59 -19.20
N VAL A 559 -3.61 -20.32 -19.78
CA VAL A 559 -3.84 -21.74 -19.49
C VAL A 559 -3.69 -22.54 -20.78
N ARG A 560 -3.05 -23.70 -20.69
CA ARG A 560 -2.88 -24.64 -21.81
C ARG A 560 -3.35 -26.02 -21.39
N PRO A 561 -4.24 -26.68 -22.15
CA PRO A 561 -4.47 -28.11 -21.96
C PRO A 561 -3.15 -28.86 -22.18
N LEU A 562 -2.84 -29.85 -21.34
CA LEU A 562 -1.66 -30.68 -21.57
C LEU A 562 -1.91 -31.58 -22.79
N ALA A 563 -1.14 -31.42 -23.85
CA ALA A 563 -1.23 -32.24 -25.05
C ALA A 563 0.14 -32.44 -25.71
N PHE A 564 0.30 -33.54 -26.44
CA PHE A 564 1.54 -33.91 -27.11
C PHE A 564 1.38 -33.93 -28.63
N LEU A 565 2.45 -33.57 -29.32
CA LEU A 565 2.60 -33.71 -30.76
C LEU A 565 3.64 -34.79 -31.02
N ALA A 566 3.23 -35.88 -31.67
CA ALA A 566 4.14 -36.98 -31.99
C ALA A 566 5.23 -36.56 -33.01
N TYR A 567 4.95 -35.54 -33.82
CA TYR A 567 5.89 -34.89 -34.74
C TYR A 567 5.37 -33.47 -35.05
N PRO A 568 6.20 -32.55 -35.58
CA PRO A 568 5.75 -31.22 -35.96
C PRO A 568 4.55 -31.27 -36.94
N GLY A 569 3.42 -30.68 -36.55
CA GLY A 569 2.18 -30.69 -37.35
C GLY A 569 1.27 -31.91 -37.15
N ALA A 570 1.61 -32.84 -36.25
CA ALA A 570 0.71 -33.93 -35.84
C ALA A 570 -0.56 -33.38 -35.16
N THR A 571 -1.62 -34.19 -35.10
CA THR A 571 -2.77 -33.88 -34.25
C THR A 571 -2.36 -33.92 -32.78
N ALA A 572 -2.80 -32.93 -32.00
CA ALA A 572 -2.48 -32.86 -30.58
C ALA A 572 -3.19 -33.96 -29.79
N ASP A 573 -2.41 -34.86 -29.21
CA ASP A 573 -2.89 -35.93 -28.33
C ASP A 573 -3.07 -35.36 -26.92
N ARG A 574 -4.32 -35.00 -26.59
CA ARG A 574 -4.68 -34.35 -25.33
C ARG A 574 -4.68 -35.34 -24.16
N VAL A 575 -4.07 -34.93 -23.06
CA VAL A 575 -4.13 -35.63 -21.77
C VAL A 575 -5.39 -35.16 -21.04
N ARG A 576 -6.24 -36.11 -20.65
CA ARG A 576 -7.48 -35.82 -19.91
C ARG A 576 -7.14 -35.20 -18.55
N ASN A 577 -7.94 -34.22 -18.15
CA ASN A 577 -7.92 -33.59 -16.83
C ASN A 577 -6.56 -33.01 -16.38
N MET A 578 -5.70 -32.56 -17.32
CA MET A 578 -4.41 -31.93 -17.00
C MET A 578 -4.21 -30.62 -17.76
N PHE A 579 -3.69 -29.61 -17.07
CA PHE A 579 -3.50 -28.26 -17.60
C PHE A 579 -2.18 -27.64 -17.12
N VAL A 580 -1.59 -26.75 -17.90
CA VAL A 580 -0.41 -25.96 -17.55
C VAL A 580 -0.82 -24.48 -17.43
N LEU A 581 -0.49 -23.86 -16.30
CA LEU A 581 -0.82 -22.50 -15.92
C LEU A 581 0.47 -21.68 -15.83
N GLY A 582 0.58 -20.54 -16.49
CA GLY A 582 1.81 -19.74 -16.45
C GLY A 582 1.86 -18.63 -17.48
N PRO A 583 3.03 -18.00 -17.71
CA PRO A 583 3.16 -16.92 -18.68
C PRO A 583 2.89 -17.38 -20.12
N GLN A 584 2.46 -16.44 -20.97
CA GLN A 584 2.18 -16.68 -22.38
C GLN A 584 3.42 -17.12 -23.19
N ALA A 585 4.58 -16.58 -22.86
CA ALA A 585 5.85 -17.04 -23.41
C ALA A 585 6.21 -18.40 -22.80
N ILE A 586 6.45 -19.39 -23.66
CA ILE A 586 6.69 -20.80 -23.26
C ILE A 586 8.07 -21.04 -22.61
N GLY A 587 9.01 -20.13 -22.84
CA GLY A 587 10.36 -20.16 -22.26
C GLY A 587 10.43 -19.52 -20.86
N ASP A 588 9.43 -18.71 -20.50
CA ASP A 588 9.39 -18.02 -19.22
C ASP A 588 8.72 -18.90 -18.15
N GLY A 589 9.16 -18.71 -16.91
CA GLY A 589 8.72 -19.48 -15.75
C GLY A 589 8.28 -18.61 -14.59
N PRO A 590 7.60 -19.21 -13.60
CA PRO A 590 7.31 -20.64 -13.48
C PRO A 590 6.02 -21.06 -14.23
N GLN A 591 6.05 -22.25 -14.84
CA GLN A 591 4.89 -22.94 -15.44
C GLN A 591 4.38 -23.99 -14.44
N VAL A 592 3.12 -23.90 -14.04
CA VAL A 592 2.48 -24.76 -13.02
C VAL A 592 1.61 -25.82 -13.68
N LEU A 593 1.97 -27.10 -13.51
CA LEU A 593 1.17 -28.23 -13.95
C LEU A 593 0.08 -28.55 -12.92
N CYS A 594 -1.18 -28.48 -13.35
CA CYS A 594 -2.37 -28.82 -12.58
C CYS A 594 -2.87 -30.21 -12.98
N ARG A 595 -2.95 -31.10 -11.98
CA ARG A 595 -3.41 -32.50 -12.09
C ARG A 595 -4.35 -32.82 -10.92
N PRO A 596 -5.64 -32.51 -11.01
CA PRO A 596 -6.58 -32.65 -9.90
C PRO A 596 -6.58 -34.04 -9.25
N ASP A 597 -6.33 -35.08 -10.06
CA ASP A 597 -6.43 -36.49 -9.70
C ASP A 597 -5.13 -37.06 -9.08
N ALA A 598 -4.07 -36.25 -9.04
CA ALA A 598 -2.76 -36.68 -8.58
C ALA A 598 -2.54 -36.39 -7.09
N LYS A 599 -1.70 -37.20 -6.43
CA LYS A 599 -1.23 -36.96 -5.06
C LYS A 599 -0.61 -35.56 -4.87
N GLU A 600 0.04 -35.05 -5.91
CA GLU A 600 0.58 -33.70 -5.98
C GLU A 600 -0.16 -32.93 -7.09
N PRO A 601 -1.25 -32.23 -6.73
CA PRO A 601 -2.16 -31.62 -7.70
C PRO A 601 -1.59 -30.39 -8.40
N LEU A 602 -0.62 -29.72 -7.78
CA LEU A 602 0.12 -28.61 -8.36
C LEU A 602 1.62 -28.87 -8.21
N ARG A 603 2.35 -28.77 -9.32
CA ARG A 603 3.83 -28.77 -9.35
C ARG A 603 4.29 -27.64 -10.27
N GLU A 604 5.42 -27.00 -9.97
CA GLU A 604 6.01 -25.97 -10.83
C GLU A 604 7.23 -26.47 -11.58
N CYS A 605 7.50 -25.86 -12.74
CA CYS A 605 8.70 -26.04 -13.53
C CYS A 605 9.14 -24.70 -14.13
N ALA A 606 10.42 -24.57 -14.48
CA ALA A 606 10.97 -23.32 -15.00
C ALA A 606 10.45 -22.95 -16.39
N SER A 607 10.02 -23.91 -17.21
CA SER A 607 9.53 -23.65 -18.57
C SER A 607 8.65 -24.80 -19.07
N LEU A 608 7.98 -24.60 -20.22
CA LEU A 608 7.18 -25.64 -20.84
C LEU A 608 8.05 -26.82 -21.29
N ALA A 609 9.23 -26.55 -21.85
CA ALA A 609 10.20 -27.59 -22.21
C ALA A 609 10.69 -28.39 -20.99
N GLY A 610 10.80 -27.75 -19.83
CA GLY A 610 11.11 -28.41 -18.57
C GLY A 610 10.10 -29.49 -18.18
N TRP A 611 8.80 -29.31 -18.50
CA TRP A 611 7.79 -30.35 -18.25
C TRP A 611 8.00 -31.60 -19.09
N LEU A 612 8.36 -31.46 -20.37
CA LEU A 612 8.65 -32.62 -21.21
C LEU A 612 9.84 -33.42 -20.67
N THR A 613 10.88 -32.73 -20.20
CA THR A 613 12.04 -33.36 -19.55
C THR A 613 11.64 -34.06 -18.25
N ALA A 614 10.82 -33.42 -17.41
CA ALA A 614 10.34 -34.00 -16.17
C ALA A 614 9.49 -35.27 -16.42
N ILE A 615 8.61 -35.26 -17.44
CA ILE A 615 7.76 -36.40 -17.80
C ILE A 615 8.61 -37.58 -18.31
N LYS A 616 9.73 -37.32 -19.00
CA LYS A 616 10.66 -38.38 -19.43
C LYS A 616 11.42 -39.00 -18.25
N ALA A 617 11.77 -38.20 -17.23
CA ALA A 617 12.62 -38.62 -16.12
C ALA A 617 11.85 -39.24 -14.94
N ASP A 618 10.70 -38.67 -14.56
CA ASP A 618 9.92 -39.08 -13.38
C ASP A 618 8.90 -40.17 -13.77
N ALA A 619 9.14 -41.40 -13.30
CA ALA A 619 8.31 -42.56 -13.61
C ALA A 619 6.86 -42.42 -13.12
N VAL A 620 6.63 -41.75 -11.98
CA VAL A 620 5.28 -41.57 -11.41
C VAL A 620 4.51 -40.52 -12.22
N LEU A 621 5.18 -39.41 -12.57
CA LEU A 621 4.60 -38.39 -13.44
C LEU A 621 4.30 -38.96 -14.83
N ARG A 622 5.23 -39.71 -15.41
CA ARG A 622 5.06 -40.36 -16.71
C ARG A 622 3.85 -41.28 -16.75
N GLN A 623 3.71 -42.14 -15.74
CA GLN A 623 2.59 -43.07 -15.67
C GLN A 623 1.26 -42.32 -15.56
N SER A 624 1.20 -41.28 -14.71
CA SER A 624 0.02 -40.42 -14.57
C SER A 624 -0.39 -39.76 -15.89
N VAL A 625 0.56 -39.29 -16.69
CA VAL A 625 0.30 -38.70 -18.01
C VAL A 625 -0.19 -39.76 -19.01
N LEU A 626 0.44 -40.94 -19.04
CA LEU A 626 0.03 -42.05 -19.92
C LEU A 626 -1.38 -42.58 -19.59
N ASP A 627 -1.78 -42.55 -18.32
CA ASP A 627 -3.11 -42.95 -17.88
C ASP A 627 -4.19 -41.94 -18.31
N GLY A 628 -3.83 -40.67 -18.49
CA GLY A 628 -4.72 -39.62 -19.01
C GLY A 628 -4.86 -39.61 -20.54
N LEU A 629 -4.03 -40.33 -21.28
CA LEU A 629 -4.08 -40.40 -22.75
C LEU A 629 -5.09 -41.46 -23.23
N GLU A 630 -5.69 -41.22 -24.39
CA GLU A 630 -6.54 -42.24 -25.02
C GLU A 630 -5.72 -43.49 -25.38
N PRO A 631 -6.31 -44.70 -25.38
CA PRO A 631 -5.56 -45.94 -25.62
C PRO A 631 -4.72 -45.94 -26.90
N LYS A 632 -5.20 -45.29 -27.97
CA LYS A 632 -4.47 -45.15 -29.24
C LYS A 632 -3.25 -44.22 -29.12
N ALA A 633 -3.42 -43.06 -28.48
CA ALA A 633 -2.33 -42.11 -28.25
C ALA A 633 -1.31 -42.66 -27.25
N ARG A 634 -1.78 -43.35 -26.19
CA ARG A 634 -0.91 -43.99 -25.20
C ARG A 634 0.10 -44.94 -25.86
N ALA A 635 -0.33 -45.76 -26.82
CA ALA A 635 0.55 -46.69 -27.53
C ALA A 635 1.72 -46.00 -28.27
N VAL A 636 1.55 -44.72 -28.66
CA VAL A 636 2.57 -43.90 -29.32
C VAL A 636 3.66 -43.46 -28.34
N TYR A 637 3.30 -43.15 -27.08
CA TYR A 637 4.18 -42.51 -26.10
C TYR A 637 4.70 -43.44 -24.99
N ASP A 638 4.05 -44.58 -24.77
CA ASP A 638 4.45 -45.57 -23.77
C ASP A 638 5.81 -46.21 -24.13
N LEU A 639 6.45 -46.91 -23.17
CA LEU A 639 7.69 -47.66 -23.35
C LEU A 639 8.86 -46.87 -23.99
N GLY A 640 8.94 -45.55 -23.76
CA GLY A 640 10.00 -44.69 -24.31
C GLY A 640 9.55 -43.80 -25.46
N GLY A 641 8.28 -43.90 -25.89
CA GLY A 641 7.71 -43.15 -27.00
C GLY A 641 7.71 -41.62 -26.86
N PHE A 642 7.90 -41.06 -25.66
CA PHE A 642 8.14 -39.60 -25.53
C PHE A 642 9.48 -39.15 -26.14
N ALA A 643 10.47 -40.04 -26.19
CA ALA A 643 11.76 -39.79 -26.82
C ALA A 643 11.75 -40.23 -28.30
N GLU A 644 11.15 -41.39 -28.59
CA GLU A 644 11.03 -41.93 -29.94
C GLU A 644 9.59 -42.44 -30.19
N PRO A 645 8.66 -41.57 -30.63
CA PRO A 645 7.24 -41.91 -30.81
C PRO A 645 7.01 -43.15 -31.68
N HIS A 646 6.17 -44.07 -31.21
CA HIS A 646 5.84 -45.31 -31.92
C HIS A 646 4.82 -45.06 -33.04
N LEU A 647 5.27 -44.45 -34.12
CA LEU A 647 4.43 -44.15 -35.27
C LEU A 647 4.16 -45.42 -36.11
N PRO A 648 2.92 -45.65 -36.58
CA PRO A 648 2.63 -46.74 -37.50
C PRO A 648 3.36 -46.51 -38.83
N ARG A 649 4.21 -47.46 -39.24
CA ARG A 649 5.04 -47.38 -40.45
C ARG A 649 4.53 -48.36 -41.50
N VAL A 650 4.39 -47.90 -42.75
CA VAL A 650 4.17 -48.78 -43.92
C VAL A 650 5.54 -49.04 -44.54
N ILE A 651 6.06 -50.25 -44.38
CA ILE A 651 7.33 -50.67 -44.99
C ILE A 651 6.99 -51.16 -46.41
N MET A 652 7.50 -50.47 -47.43
CA MET A 652 7.27 -50.84 -48.83
C MET A 652 8.35 -51.80 -49.38
N SER A 653 9.47 -51.98 -48.68
CA SER A 653 10.59 -52.86 -49.07
C SER A 653 11.42 -53.29 -47.85
N ASP A 654 11.92 -54.53 -47.83
CA ASP A 654 12.70 -55.13 -46.74
C ASP A 654 14.09 -54.49 -46.50
N PHE A 655 14.48 -53.52 -47.34
CA PHE A 655 15.79 -52.86 -47.31
C PHE A 655 15.76 -51.39 -46.84
N ASP A 656 14.60 -50.83 -46.52
CA ASP A 656 14.51 -49.46 -46.01
C ASP A 656 14.78 -49.43 -44.50
N THR A 657 15.94 -48.89 -44.08
CA THR A 657 16.18 -48.54 -42.67
C THR A 657 15.34 -47.32 -42.31
N PRO A 658 14.32 -47.46 -41.45
CA PRO A 658 13.42 -46.35 -41.20
C PRO A 658 14.11 -45.29 -40.32
N ALA A 659 13.94 -44.01 -40.67
CA ALA A 659 14.49 -42.90 -39.89
C ALA A 659 13.96 -42.92 -38.45
N THR A 660 14.82 -42.59 -37.48
CA THR A 660 14.41 -42.39 -36.08
C THR A 660 13.45 -41.19 -36.04
N PRO A 661 12.24 -41.32 -35.45
CA PRO A 661 11.31 -40.21 -35.39
C PRO A 661 11.86 -39.11 -34.49
N GLU A 662 11.52 -37.86 -34.81
CA GLU A 662 11.85 -36.74 -33.92
C GLU A 662 11.16 -36.92 -32.55
N PRO A 663 11.76 -36.43 -31.45
CA PRO A 663 11.14 -36.50 -30.14
C PRO A 663 9.79 -35.79 -30.10
N ALA A 664 8.86 -36.33 -29.31
CA ALA A 664 7.57 -35.69 -29.07
C ALA A 664 7.77 -34.28 -28.48
N SER A 665 6.89 -33.35 -28.85
CA SER A 665 6.85 -31.99 -28.31
C SER A 665 5.53 -31.71 -27.61
N LEU A 666 5.49 -30.67 -26.77
CA LEU A 666 4.26 -30.22 -26.12
C LEU A 666 3.52 -29.24 -27.01
N ASP A 667 2.20 -29.39 -27.08
CA ASP A 667 1.34 -28.41 -27.73
C ASP A 667 1.31 -27.10 -26.93
N ALA A 668 1.33 -25.96 -27.64
CA ALA A 668 1.36 -24.63 -27.05
C ALA A 668 0.00 -23.91 -27.13
N THR A 669 -1.04 -24.58 -27.62
CA THR A 669 -2.37 -23.99 -27.83
C THR A 669 -2.96 -23.49 -26.53
N LEU A 670 -3.44 -22.24 -26.55
CA LEU A 670 -4.08 -21.61 -25.41
C LEU A 670 -5.51 -22.11 -25.26
N LEU A 671 -5.95 -22.29 -24.01
CA LEU A 671 -7.34 -22.61 -23.70
C LEU A 671 -8.24 -21.43 -24.09
N ALA A 672 -9.27 -21.70 -24.88
CA ALA A 672 -10.34 -20.74 -25.14
C ALA A 672 -11.37 -20.77 -23.99
N GLY A 673 -11.62 -19.61 -23.36
CA GLY A 673 -12.64 -19.45 -22.33
C GLY A 673 -12.15 -19.62 -20.88
N SER A 674 -13.09 -19.95 -19.98
CA SER A 674 -12.84 -20.09 -18.54
C SER A 674 -12.12 -21.39 -18.22
N PHE A 675 -11.05 -21.31 -17.42
CA PHE A 675 -10.37 -22.49 -16.92
C PHE A 675 -11.26 -23.33 -15.99
N ALA A 676 -12.14 -22.72 -15.20
CA ALA A 676 -13.06 -23.46 -14.34
C ALA A 676 -14.04 -24.33 -15.14
N ASP A 677 -14.54 -23.82 -16.26
CA ASP A 677 -15.47 -24.56 -17.13
C ASP A 677 -14.75 -25.70 -17.86
N ALA A 678 -13.56 -25.43 -18.39
CA ALA A 678 -12.75 -26.45 -19.03
C ALA A 678 -12.32 -27.56 -18.06
N LEU A 679 -12.01 -27.21 -16.81
CA LEU A 679 -11.67 -28.18 -15.77
C LEU A 679 -12.90 -28.98 -15.34
N PHE A 680 -14.07 -28.36 -15.23
CA PHE A 680 -15.33 -29.05 -14.94
C PHE A 680 -15.64 -30.10 -16.00
N ASP A 681 -15.63 -29.70 -17.28
CA ASP A 681 -15.91 -30.63 -18.39
C ASP A 681 -14.88 -31.76 -18.38
N ALA A 682 -13.58 -31.46 -18.26
CA ALA A 682 -12.51 -32.46 -18.20
C ALA A 682 -12.65 -33.42 -17.00
N SER A 683 -13.07 -32.91 -15.84
CA SER A 683 -13.31 -33.72 -14.63
C SER A 683 -14.51 -34.64 -14.81
N VAL A 684 -15.59 -34.17 -15.44
CA VAL A 684 -16.77 -35.00 -15.76
C VAL A 684 -16.41 -36.09 -16.77
N GLU A 685 -15.61 -35.77 -17.81
CA GLU A 685 -15.14 -36.78 -18.76
C GLU A 685 -14.28 -37.85 -18.07
N ALA A 686 -13.34 -37.42 -17.22
CA ALA A 686 -12.49 -38.32 -16.47
C ALA A 686 -13.33 -39.21 -15.54
N LEU A 687 -14.30 -38.65 -14.81
CA LEU A 687 -15.16 -39.41 -13.90
C LEU A 687 -15.94 -40.53 -14.62
N ILE A 688 -16.52 -40.21 -15.79
CA ILE A 688 -17.27 -41.19 -16.60
C ILE A 688 -16.32 -42.25 -17.17
N ALA A 689 -15.18 -41.84 -17.72
CA ALA A 689 -14.21 -42.76 -18.32
C ALA A 689 -13.62 -43.75 -17.30
N HIS A 690 -13.37 -43.31 -16.07
CA HIS A 690 -12.93 -44.21 -15.00
C HIS A 690 -14.03 -45.20 -14.63
N ALA A 691 -15.28 -44.74 -14.49
CA ALA A 691 -16.41 -45.62 -14.18
C ALA A 691 -16.64 -46.70 -15.27
N GLU A 692 -16.34 -46.38 -16.54
CA GLU A 692 -16.37 -47.34 -17.65
C GLU A 692 -15.20 -48.33 -17.62
N ALA A 693 -13.97 -47.86 -17.42
CA ALA A 693 -12.75 -48.67 -17.54
C ALA A 693 -12.67 -49.81 -16.52
N ASP A 694 -13.24 -49.62 -15.32
CA ASP A 694 -13.25 -50.62 -14.26
C ASP A 694 -14.39 -51.64 -14.38
N SER A 695 -15.32 -51.45 -15.33
CA SER A 695 -16.42 -52.39 -15.60
C SER A 695 -16.01 -53.59 -16.48
N VAL A 696 -14.85 -53.53 -17.16
CA VAL A 696 -14.41 -54.54 -18.15
C VAL A 696 -12.97 -55.03 -17.89
N SER A 697 -12.85 -56.21 -17.26
CA SER A 697 -11.66 -57.06 -17.12
C SER A 697 -10.68 -56.78 -15.95
N ASP A 698 -10.15 -57.87 -15.37
CA ASP A 698 -9.20 -58.09 -14.24
C ASP A 698 -9.17 -57.09 -13.07
N ALA A 699 -9.91 -57.45 -12.00
CA ALA A 699 -10.48 -56.54 -11.00
C ALA A 699 -9.75 -56.44 -9.65
N GLU A 700 -8.86 -57.35 -9.24
CA GLU A 700 -8.36 -57.34 -7.84
C GLU A 700 -7.37 -56.20 -7.52
N ALA A 701 -6.58 -55.71 -8.49
CA ALA A 701 -5.58 -54.66 -8.26
C ALA A 701 -5.97 -53.26 -8.79
N ARG A 702 -7.09 -53.16 -9.51
CA ARG A 702 -7.58 -51.93 -10.16
C ARG A 702 -8.83 -51.35 -9.48
N TRP A 703 -9.68 -52.18 -8.89
CA TRP A 703 -10.86 -51.69 -8.17
C TRP A 703 -10.54 -50.93 -6.88
N SER A 704 -9.49 -51.31 -6.16
CA SER A 704 -9.01 -50.47 -5.05
C SER A 704 -8.60 -49.10 -5.57
N ARG A 705 -8.03 -49.02 -6.79
CA ARG A 705 -7.74 -47.75 -7.45
C ARG A 705 -9.02 -47.03 -7.80
N PHE A 706 -10.08 -47.62 -8.35
CA PHE A 706 -11.36 -46.91 -8.57
C PHE A 706 -11.99 -46.36 -7.28
N VAL A 707 -12.02 -47.16 -6.22
CA VAL A 707 -12.52 -46.75 -4.90
C VAL A 707 -11.58 -45.74 -4.22
N ASP A 708 -10.33 -45.66 -4.62
CA ASP A 708 -9.41 -44.59 -4.21
C ASP A 708 -9.41 -43.39 -5.18
N LEU A 709 -9.77 -43.55 -6.46
CA LEU A 709 -9.52 -42.63 -7.58
C LEU A 709 -10.77 -41.93 -8.12
N GLY A 710 -11.93 -42.59 -8.09
CA GLY A 710 -13.25 -41.92 -8.17
C GLY A 710 -13.45 -40.92 -7.03
N TRP A 711 -12.66 -41.07 -5.96
CA TRP A 711 -12.52 -40.12 -4.86
C TRP A 711 -11.25 -39.25 -4.96
N ALA A 712 -10.13 -39.74 -5.53
CA ALA A 712 -8.90 -38.95 -5.73
C ALA A 712 -8.97 -37.91 -6.85
N LEU A 713 -9.94 -38.00 -7.77
CA LEU A 713 -10.23 -36.98 -8.80
C LEU A 713 -10.39 -35.56 -8.20
N PHE A 714 -10.66 -35.52 -6.90
CA PHE A 714 -11.02 -34.36 -6.13
C PHE A 714 -10.00 -34.05 -5.04
N GLY A 715 -8.72 -34.40 -5.13
CA GLY A 715 -7.73 -34.05 -4.09
C GLY A 715 -7.73 -32.55 -3.70
N VAL A 716 -8.11 -31.66 -4.63
CA VAL A 716 -8.32 -30.21 -4.40
C VAL A 716 -9.74 -29.86 -3.91
N LEU A 717 -10.75 -30.67 -4.26
CA LEU A 717 -12.19 -30.44 -4.05
C LEU A 717 -12.80 -31.35 -2.98
N GLN A 718 -12.00 -32.21 -2.34
CA GLN A 718 -12.40 -33.14 -1.30
C GLN A 718 -13.07 -32.48 -0.08
N PRO A 719 -12.68 -31.26 0.34
CA PRO A 719 -13.36 -30.53 1.42
C PRO A 719 -14.83 -30.19 1.15
N LEU A 720 -15.30 -30.39 -0.09
CA LEU A 720 -16.65 -30.04 -0.51
C LEU A 720 -17.65 -31.16 -0.24
N LEU A 721 -17.21 -32.40 -0.11
CA LEU A 721 -18.12 -33.54 -0.05
C LEU A 721 -18.80 -33.67 1.33
N PRO A 722 -20.10 -34.01 1.39
CA PRO A 722 -20.79 -34.28 2.65
C PRO A 722 -20.38 -35.66 3.22
N GLY A 723 -19.34 -35.70 4.06
CA GLY A 723 -18.99 -36.92 4.82
C GLY A 723 -17.56 -36.96 5.37
N PRO A 724 -17.25 -37.85 6.34
CA PRO A 724 -15.89 -38.05 6.82
C PRO A 724 -15.21 -39.15 5.98
N LEU A 725 -14.16 -38.84 5.22
CA LEU A 725 -12.95 -39.68 5.00
C LEU A 725 -11.97 -39.12 3.93
N ALA A 726 -10.77 -38.79 4.41
CA ALA A 726 -9.40 -39.03 3.90
C ALA A 726 -8.80 -38.38 2.62
N SER A 727 -7.99 -37.35 2.88
CA SER A 727 -6.63 -37.06 2.37
C SER A 727 -6.39 -36.44 0.99
N VAL A 728 -6.40 -35.10 0.91
CA VAL A 728 -5.23 -34.19 0.85
C VAL A 728 -5.68 -32.80 1.37
N GLY A 729 -4.81 -32.10 2.09
CA GLY A 729 -5.04 -30.71 2.53
C GLY A 729 -5.48 -30.58 3.99
N LEU A 730 -4.85 -29.63 4.68
CA LEU A 730 -4.99 -29.45 6.13
C LEU A 730 -6.42 -29.07 6.57
N ILE A 731 -7.22 -28.58 5.63
CA ILE A 731 -8.64 -28.26 5.79
C ILE A 731 -9.38 -29.42 6.45
N VAL A 732 -9.15 -30.69 6.08
CA VAL A 732 -9.87 -31.83 6.68
C VAL A 732 -9.47 -32.07 8.14
N GLN A 733 -8.18 -31.96 8.47
CA GLN A 733 -7.68 -32.12 9.84
C GLN A 733 -8.22 -31.03 10.76
N LEU A 734 -8.29 -29.78 10.27
CA LEU A 734 -8.95 -28.70 11.01
C LEU A 734 -10.48 -28.87 11.03
N VAL A 735 -11.14 -29.19 9.91
CA VAL A 735 -12.61 -29.36 9.83
C VAL A 735 -13.11 -30.36 10.87
N SER A 736 -12.46 -31.51 11.06
CA SER A 736 -12.85 -32.48 12.09
C SER A 736 -12.72 -31.92 13.51
N SER A 737 -11.66 -31.17 13.77
CA SER A 737 -11.43 -30.50 15.06
C SER A 737 -12.26 -29.22 15.24
N LEU A 738 -12.78 -28.64 14.17
CA LEU A 738 -13.65 -27.47 14.18
C LEU A 738 -15.13 -27.87 14.31
N LYS A 739 -15.51 -29.05 13.82
CA LYS A 739 -16.87 -29.62 14.01
C LYS A 739 -17.20 -29.84 15.49
N THR A 740 -16.21 -30.05 16.36
CA THR A 740 -16.46 -30.10 17.82
C THR A 740 -16.89 -28.76 18.41
N PHE A 741 -16.64 -27.64 17.71
CA PHE A 741 -17.12 -26.30 18.07
C PHE A 741 -18.48 -25.96 17.45
N THR A 742 -19.09 -26.87 16.69
CA THR A 742 -20.45 -26.73 16.17
C THR A 742 -21.45 -27.42 17.10
N ASP A 743 -22.61 -26.80 17.35
CA ASP A 743 -23.67 -27.43 18.13
C ASP A 743 -24.24 -28.63 17.32
N PRO A 744 -24.12 -29.88 17.84
CA PRO A 744 -24.63 -31.07 17.14
C PRO A 744 -26.15 -31.05 16.95
N ASN A 745 -26.89 -30.21 17.69
CA ASN A 745 -28.34 -30.05 17.57
C ASN A 745 -28.75 -28.81 16.75
N ALA A 746 -27.80 -28.13 16.09
CA ALA A 746 -28.11 -26.95 15.29
C ALA A 746 -29.11 -27.26 14.18
N VAL A 747 -30.17 -26.46 14.09
CA VAL A 747 -31.20 -26.54 13.02
C VAL A 747 -30.57 -26.43 11.62
N HIS A 748 -29.45 -25.70 11.51
CA HIS A 748 -28.67 -25.55 10.28
C HIS A 748 -27.17 -25.85 10.52
N PRO A 749 -26.76 -27.13 10.46
CA PRO A 749 -25.39 -27.56 10.78
C PRO A 749 -24.32 -26.87 9.92
N TRP A 750 -24.61 -26.59 8.65
CA TRP A 750 -23.68 -25.93 7.73
C TRP A 750 -23.54 -24.43 7.98
N ALA A 751 -24.57 -23.77 8.51
CA ALA A 751 -24.46 -22.39 8.97
C ALA A 751 -23.55 -22.30 10.20
N ALA A 752 -23.74 -23.21 11.17
CA ALA A 752 -22.86 -23.33 12.34
C ALA A 752 -21.41 -23.65 11.94
N PHE A 753 -21.19 -24.48 10.92
CA PHE A 753 -19.84 -24.76 10.41
C PHE A 753 -19.20 -23.54 9.73
N ALA A 754 -19.94 -22.82 8.89
CA ALA A 754 -19.47 -21.57 8.28
C ALA A 754 -19.09 -20.52 9.33
N ASP A 755 -19.83 -20.48 10.45
CA ASP A 755 -19.57 -19.60 11.58
C ASP A 755 -18.22 -19.90 12.25
N VAL A 756 -17.89 -21.17 12.42
CA VAL A 756 -16.59 -21.61 12.96
C VAL A 756 -15.45 -21.26 11.99
N LEU A 757 -15.63 -21.46 10.68
CA LEU A 757 -14.62 -21.07 9.68
C LEU A 757 -14.35 -19.56 9.70
N LEU A 758 -15.39 -18.76 9.94
CA LEU A 758 -15.27 -17.31 9.98
C LEU A 758 -14.49 -16.84 11.23
N ASN A 759 -14.76 -17.45 12.39
CA ASN A 759 -13.98 -17.22 13.60
C ASN A 759 -12.51 -17.65 13.43
N LEU A 760 -12.26 -18.74 12.69
CA LEU A 760 -10.91 -19.15 12.33
C LEU A 760 -10.22 -18.13 11.41
N ALA A 761 -10.95 -17.58 10.43
CA ALA A 761 -10.41 -16.52 9.57
C ALA A 761 -10.02 -15.29 10.38
N VAL A 762 -10.79 -14.93 11.40
CA VAL A 762 -10.43 -13.89 12.37
C VAL A 762 -9.20 -14.27 13.16
N ALA A 763 -9.11 -15.48 13.71
CA ALA A 763 -7.93 -15.94 14.46
C ALA A 763 -6.65 -15.93 13.62
N LEU A 764 -6.76 -16.20 12.31
CA LEU A 764 -5.64 -16.14 11.36
C LEU A 764 -5.25 -14.71 10.99
N ALA A 765 -6.22 -13.80 10.87
CA ALA A 765 -5.97 -12.38 10.62
C ALA A 765 -5.51 -11.63 11.90
N TYR A 766 -5.95 -12.08 13.07
CA TYR A 766 -5.73 -11.44 14.36
C TYR A 766 -4.66 -12.22 15.17
N HIS A 767 -3.39 -11.88 14.95
CA HIS A 767 -2.30 -12.42 15.75
C HIS A 767 -1.71 -11.35 16.66
N ARG A 768 -2.14 -11.34 17.92
CA ARG A 768 -1.38 -10.71 18.99
C ARG A 768 -0.49 -11.78 19.63
N PRO A 769 0.83 -11.57 19.77
CA PRO A 769 1.60 -12.31 20.75
C PRO A 769 0.99 -11.93 22.11
N LEU A 770 0.17 -12.82 22.69
CA LEU A 770 -0.12 -12.73 24.12
C LEU A 770 1.21 -12.98 24.82
N LEU A 771 1.96 -11.90 25.04
CA LEU A 771 3.06 -11.91 25.98
C LEU A 771 2.42 -12.23 27.34
N THR A 772 2.42 -13.50 27.69
CA THR A 772 2.33 -13.97 29.07
C THR A 772 3.59 -13.48 29.78
N GLY A 773 3.66 -12.18 30.03
CA GLY A 773 4.60 -11.60 30.96
C GLY A 773 4.13 -11.97 32.35
N ASN A 774 4.90 -12.82 33.03
CA ASN A 774 4.76 -13.07 34.45
C ASN A 774 4.50 -11.75 35.17
N ALA A 775 3.42 -11.70 35.96
CA ALA A 775 3.14 -10.60 36.85
C ALA A 775 4.37 -10.40 37.76
N VAL A 776 5.20 -9.42 37.42
CA VAL A 776 6.18 -8.89 38.36
C VAL A 776 5.35 -8.16 39.40
N THR A 777 5.27 -8.74 40.58
CA THR A 777 4.82 -8.10 41.81
C THR A 777 5.63 -6.82 42.02
N ALA A 778 5.11 -5.69 41.53
CA ALA A 778 5.61 -4.37 41.85
C ALA A 778 4.79 -3.83 43.05
N GLN A 779 5.52 -3.49 44.11
CA GLN A 779 5.01 -3.10 45.41
C GLN A 779 4.13 -1.85 45.37
N ARG A 780 3.09 -1.88 46.22
CA ARG A 780 2.26 -0.75 46.64
C ARG A 780 3.12 0.50 46.95
N ALA A 781 2.81 1.60 46.28
CA ALA A 781 2.94 2.94 46.86
C ALA A 781 1.57 3.60 46.83
N VAL A 782 1.00 3.81 48.02
CA VAL A 782 -0.21 4.60 48.24
C VAL A 782 0.21 6.06 48.28
N ALA A 783 -0.46 6.91 47.51
CA ALA A 783 -0.54 8.34 47.78
C ALA A 783 -1.98 8.82 47.49
N VAL A 784 -2.65 9.25 48.56
CA VAL A 784 -3.89 10.04 48.56
C VAL A 784 -3.48 11.50 48.40
N ILE A 785 -3.99 12.27 47.41
CA ILE A 785 -4.39 13.70 47.54
C ILE A 785 -5.39 14.10 46.43
N ASP A 786 -6.49 14.68 46.89
CA ASP A 786 -7.49 15.65 46.37
C ASP A 786 -7.90 15.78 44.90
N ASN A 787 -9.23 15.74 44.76
CA ASN A 787 -10.02 16.29 43.65
C ASN A 787 -9.93 17.82 43.60
N ALA A 788 -9.52 18.37 42.45
CA ALA A 788 -9.87 19.74 42.07
C ALA A 788 -10.07 19.85 40.55
N LEU A 789 -11.24 20.39 40.21
CA LEU A 789 -11.81 20.73 38.89
C LEU A 789 -10.85 21.32 37.84
N ARG A 790 -11.17 20.95 36.58
CA ARG A 790 -11.03 21.66 35.28
C ARG A 790 -9.73 22.42 34.99
N LYS A 791 -9.05 22.03 33.90
CA LYS A 791 -8.37 22.97 33.00
C LYS A 791 -8.55 22.62 31.53
N GLU A 792 -8.78 23.69 30.77
CA GLU A 792 -8.78 23.87 29.31
C GLU A 792 -7.67 23.13 28.53
N PRO A 793 -7.76 23.05 27.18
CA PRO A 793 -6.91 22.20 26.35
C PRO A 793 -5.46 22.66 26.41
N ALA A 794 -4.68 22.08 27.32
CA ALA A 794 -3.26 22.28 27.36
C ALA A 794 -2.62 21.41 26.26
N ALA A 795 -2.00 22.10 25.31
CA ALA A 795 -1.13 21.59 24.27
C ALA A 795 -0.31 20.36 24.72
N SER A 796 -0.56 19.21 24.08
CA SER A 796 0.41 18.13 23.97
C SER A 796 0.81 18.01 22.50
N VAL A 797 2.08 18.28 22.25
CA VAL A 797 2.78 18.03 20.99
C VAL A 797 2.65 16.55 20.64
N SER A 798 2.03 16.23 19.51
CA SER A 798 2.44 15.22 18.50
C SER A 798 1.33 15.06 17.46
N HIS A 799 1.69 15.19 16.18
CA HIS A 799 0.87 14.98 14.97
C HIS A 799 -0.55 15.60 14.94
N GLN A 800 -0.68 16.89 14.57
CA GLN A 800 -1.98 17.41 14.09
C GLN A 800 -2.22 16.93 12.66
N LEU A 801 -2.95 15.82 12.48
CA LEU A 801 -3.64 15.56 11.22
C LEU A 801 -4.62 16.72 10.98
N VAL A 802 -4.28 17.63 10.07
CA VAL A 802 -5.26 18.60 9.58
C VAL A 802 -6.16 17.82 8.63
N VAL A 803 -7.29 17.36 9.15
CA VAL A 803 -8.42 16.94 8.34
C VAL A 803 -8.84 18.18 7.55
N SER A 804 -8.46 18.26 6.27
CA SER A 804 -9.19 19.14 5.35
C SER A 804 -10.62 18.65 5.40
N SER A 805 -11.48 19.38 6.11
CA SER A 805 -12.80 18.95 6.58
C SER A 805 -13.85 18.86 5.47
N ILE A 806 -13.44 18.41 4.29
CA ILE A 806 -14.26 18.13 3.12
C ILE A 806 -13.96 16.70 2.68
N GLY A 807 -14.28 15.74 3.55
CA GLY A 807 -14.47 14.35 3.12
C GLY A 807 -15.76 14.28 2.32
N LEU A 808 -15.66 13.96 1.03
CA LEU A 808 -16.80 13.67 0.16
C LEU A 808 -16.99 12.15 0.11
N GLY A 809 -18.03 11.67 0.77
CA GLY A 809 -18.82 10.57 0.21
C GLY A 809 -19.84 11.14 -0.79
N PRO A 810 -20.62 10.31 -1.49
CA PRO A 810 -21.64 10.75 -2.46
C PRO A 810 -22.76 11.62 -1.86
N HIS A 811 -22.86 11.75 -0.54
CA HIS A 811 -23.80 12.63 0.14
C HIS A 811 -23.10 13.65 1.04
N LEU A 812 -23.04 14.90 0.59
CA LEU A 812 -22.65 16.05 1.41
C LEU A 812 -23.71 16.31 2.48
N SER A 813 -23.34 16.37 3.76
CA SER A 813 -24.20 16.98 4.78
C SER A 813 -24.21 18.50 4.59
N ALA A 814 -25.38 19.13 4.74
CA ALA A 814 -25.59 20.57 4.50
C ALA A 814 -24.61 21.47 5.27
N SER A 815 -24.12 21.05 6.45
CA SER A 815 -23.14 21.77 7.26
C SER A 815 -21.72 21.87 6.64
N LYS A 816 -21.33 20.92 5.76
CA LYS A 816 -20.01 20.90 5.12
C LYS A 816 -19.92 21.84 3.90
N LEU A 817 -21.05 22.07 3.21
CA LEU A 817 -21.17 23.09 2.14
C LEU A 817 -21.11 24.52 2.70
N VAL A 818 -21.69 24.74 3.88
CA VAL A 818 -21.68 26.04 4.58
C VAL A 818 -20.25 26.52 4.90
N ARG A 819 -19.29 25.61 5.11
CA ARG A 819 -17.90 25.99 5.42
C ARG A 819 -17.07 26.48 4.23
N LEU A 820 -17.32 26.01 2.99
CA LEU A 820 -16.57 26.51 1.82
C LEU A 820 -17.08 27.89 1.38
N GLU A 821 -18.38 28.15 1.58
CA GLU A 821 -19.01 29.45 1.36
C GLU A 821 -18.33 30.58 2.14
N GLU A 822 -17.89 30.33 3.39
CA GLU A 822 -17.17 31.32 4.21
C GLU A 822 -15.82 31.77 3.61
N PHE A 823 -15.26 31.02 2.66
CA PHE A 823 -14.00 31.36 1.98
C PHE A 823 -14.20 31.92 0.57
N LYS A 824 -15.44 31.89 0.03
CA LYS A 824 -15.72 32.40 -1.30
C LYS A 824 -15.59 33.92 -1.33
N LEU A 825 -14.94 34.41 -2.37
CA LEU A 825 -14.83 35.83 -2.65
C LEU A 825 -15.88 36.22 -3.69
N SER A 826 -16.64 37.27 -3.39
CA SER A 826 -17.52 37.91 -4.36
C SER A 826 -16.70 38.88 -5.22
N LEU A 827 -16.00 38.34 -6.22
CA LEU A 827 -15.21 39.11 -7.18
C LEU A 827 -15.86 39.02 -8.58
N PRO A 828 -16.22 40.16 -9.21
CA PRO A 828 -16.87 40.16 -10.53
C PRO A 828 -15.91 39.89 -11.70
N GLU A 829 -14.60 40.07 -11.50
CA GLU A 829 -13.56 39.84 -12.51
C GLU A 829 -12.33 39.17 -11.89
N ALA A 830 -11.44 38.63 -12.74
CA ALA A 830 -10.24 37.93 -12.31
C ALA A 830 -9.27 38.84 -11.52
N PRO A 831 -8.85 38.45 -10.30
CA PRO A 831 -7.99 39.27 -9.47
C PRO A 831 -6.52 39.19 -9.90
N GLY A 832 -6.11 40.06 -10.82
CA GLY A 832 -4.69 40.26 -11.19
C GLY A 832 -4.23 39.42 -12.37
N THR A 833 -2.94 39.08 -12.41
CA THR A 833 -2.29 38.44 -13.58
C THR A 833 -2.21 36.93 -13.41
N LEU A 834 -2.57 36.18 -14.45
CA LEU A 834 -2.47 34.71 -14.47
C LEU A 834 -1.01 34.25 -14.58
N LEU A 835 -0.60 33.30 -13.72
CA LEU A 835 0.67 32.59 -13.85
C LEU A 835 0.54 31.47 -14.88
N SER A 836 1.21 31.61 -16.03
CA SER A 836 1.15 30.66 -17.14
C SER A 836 2.21 29.54 -17.06
N GLU A 837 3.26 29.71 -16.26
CA GLU A 837 4.39 28.79 -16.18
C GLU A 837 4.85 28.55 -14.73
N GLY A 838 5.58 27.47 -14.50
CA GLY A 838 6.13 27.09 -13.19
C GLY A 838 5.16 26.29 -12.29
N GLU A 839 5.61 25.99 -11.07
CA GLU A 839 4.91 25.16 -10.07
C GLU A 839 3.51 25.70 -9.73
N TRP A 840 3.34 27.02 -9.78
CA TRP A 840 2.12 27.73 -9.41
C TRP A 840 1.24 28.14 -10.61
N ARG A 841 1.46 27.53 -11.79
CA ARG A 841 0.63 27.75 -12.99
C ARG A 841 -0.87 27.67 -12.68
N GLY A 842 -1.67 28.59 -13.20
CA GLY A 842 -3.13 28.59 -12.97
C GLY A 842 -3.57 29.37 -11.73
N LEU A 843 -2.64 29.95 -10.96
CA LEU A 843 -2.98 30.95 -9.94
C LEU A 843 -2.98 32.36 -10.54
N TYR A 844 -3.79 33.22 -9.96
CA TYR A 844 -3.78 34.66 -10.23
C TYR A 844 -3.03 35.39 -9.12
N GLN A 845 -2.15 36.32 -9.51
CA GLN A 845 -1.35 37.10 -8.60
C GLN A 845 -1.73 38.59 -8.66
N ARG A 846 -1.99 39.17 -7.49
CA ARG A 846 -2.20 40.62 -7.31
C ARG A 846 -1.31 41.10 -6.16
N GLY A 847 -0.20 41.77 -6.49
CA GLY A 847 0.83 42.12 -5.50
C GLY A 847 1.44 40.87 -4.88
N GLU A 848 1.44 40.78 -3.56
CA GLU A 848 1.92 39.59 -2.80
C GLU A 848 0.83 38.52 -2.56
N GLN A 849 -0.39 38.74 -3.04
CA GLN A 849 -1.53 37.86 -2.78
C GLN A 849 -1.79 36.94 -3.97
N PHE A 850 -2.16 35.70 -3.67
CA PHE A 850 -2.48 34.67 -4.65
C PHE A 850 -3.95 34.27 -4.55
N TYR A 851 -4.53 34.01 -5.71
CA TYR A 851 -5.93 33.62 -5.87
C TYR A 851 -6.04 32.43 -6.82
N VAL A 852 -7.09 31.64 -6.64
CA VAL A 852 -7.43 30.53 -7.52
C VAL A 852 -8.91 30.60 -7.85
N GLN A 853 -9.25 30.21 -9.07
CA GLN A 853 -10.63 29.97 -9.47
C GLN A 853 -10.92 28.48 -9.35
N ILE A 854 -11.96 28.14 -8.59
CA ILE A 854 -12.46 26.77 -8.47
C ILE A 854 -13.94 26.85 -8.82
N ASP A 855 -14.33 26.11 -9.86
CA ASP A 855 -15.63 26.25 -10.51
C ASP A 855 -15.91 27.73 -10.85
N ASP A 856 -17.03 28.30 -10.39
CA ASP A 856 -17.43 29.70 -10.64
C ASP A 856 -17.07 30.66 -9.49
N ALA A 857 -16.26 30.24 -8.52
CA ALA A 857 -15.94 31.04 -7.34
C ALA A 857 -14.42 31.30 -7.18
N TRP A 858 -14.12 32.48 -6.63
CA TRP A 858 -12.76 32.91 -6.33
C TRP A 858 -12.39 32.63 -4.89
N PHE A 859 -11.17 32.14 -4.67
CA PHE A 859 -10.65 31.86 -3.34
C PHE A 859 -9.26 32.48 -3.17
N ARG A 860 -9.00 33.04 -1.99
CA ARG A 860 -7.65 33.46 -1.61
C ARG A 860 -6.84 32.25 -1.15
N VAL A 861 -5.58 32.18 -1.57
CA VAL A 861 -4.70 31.04 -1.26
C VAL A 861 -3.37 31.48 -0.68
N SER A 862 -2.79 30.63 0.16
CA SER A 862 -1.42 30.73 0.65
C SER A 862 -0.57 29.62 0.07
N ARG A 863 0.63 29.97 -0.39
CA ARG A 863 1.68 29.01 -0.75
C ARG A 863 2.37 28.50 0.52
N LYS A 864 2.65 27.22 0.59
CA LYS A 864 3.38 26.52 1.66
C LYS A 864 4.36 25.51 1.03
N LEU A 865 5.32 25.01 1.82
CA LEU A 865 6.23 23.96 1.35
C LEU A 865 5.50 22.68 0.90
N ASP A 866 4.38 22.34 1.54
CA ASP A 866 3.56 21.15 1.25
C ASP A 866 2.46 21.38 0.18
N GLY A 867 2.41 22.57 -0.44
CA GLY A 867 1.48 22.92 -1.52
C GLY A 867 0.66 24.19 -1.25
N LEU A 868 -0.58 24.20 -1.76
CA LEU A 868 -1.49 25.35 -1.71
C LEU A 868 -2.65 25.11 -0.75
N VAL A 869 -2.99 26.13 0.04
CA VAL A 869 -4.13 26.09 0.97
C VAL A 869 -5.02 27.31 0.77
N ILE A 870 -6.34 27.10 0.76
CA ILE A 870 -7.32 28.20 0.79
C ILE A 870 -7.21 28.90 2.15
N ILE A 871 -7.30 30.22 2.18
CA ILE A 871 -7.32 31.02 3.41
C ILE A 871 -8.47 32.00 3.39
N ASN A 872 -9.00 32.32 4.57
CA ASN A 872 -10.02 33.36 4.67
C ASN A 872 -9.39 34.74 4.43
N ASP A 873 -10.03 35.59 3.64
CA ASP A 873 -9.49 36.89 3.24
C ASP A 873 -9.42 37.89 4.41
N ALA A 874 -10.46 37.91 5.26
CA ALA A 874 -10.52 38.76 6.44
C ALA A 874 -9.68 38.20 7.61
N ARG A 875 -9.53 36.87 7.70
CA ARG A 875 -8.79 36.18 8.76
C ARG A 875 -7.78 35.18 8.16
N PRO A 876 -6.61 35.63 7.68
CA PRO A 876 -5.64 34.77 6.96
C PRO A 876 -5.06 33.59 7.77
N TRP A 877 -5.20 33.60 9.10
CA TRP A 877 -4.84 32.47 9.97
C TRP A 877 -5.90 31.37 9.98
N VAL A 878 -7.13 31.66 9.54
CA VAL A 878 -8.18 30.67 9.33
C VAL A 878 -7.93 30.02 7.96
N GLN A 879 -7.48 28.77 8.00
CA GLN A 879 -7.18 27.98 6.82
C GLN A 879 -8.41 27.17 6.39
N GLY A 880 -8.66 27.15 5.09
CA GLY A 880 -9.61 26.29 4.41
C GLY A 880 -8.93 25.02 3.85
N PRO A 881 -9.56 24.34 2.87
CA PRO A 881 -9.01 23.11 2.32
C PRO A 881 -7.72 23.34 1.52
N TRP A 882 -6.87 22.32 1.48
CA TRP A 882 -5.71 22.27 0.59
C TRP A 882 -6.13 22.03 -0.86
N LEU A 883 -5.27 22.40 -1.79
CA LEU A 883 -5.51 22.25 -3.23
C LEU A 883 -4.57 21.22 -3.83
N GLN A 884 -5.09 20.49 -4.81
CA GLN A 884 -4.35 19.57 -5.67
C GLN A 884 -4.64 19.88 -7.14
N ARG A 885 -3.69 19.56 -8.01
CA ARG A 885 -3.95 19.57 -9.45
C ARG A 885 -4.64 18.28 -9.86
N ASP A 886 -5.57 18.39 -10.79
CA ASP A 886 -6.12 17.23 -11.49
C ASP A 886 -5.26 16.83 -12.70
N PRO A 887 -5.54 15.70 -13.37
CA PRO A 887 -4.84 15.30 -14.59
C PRO A 887 -4.93 16.31 -15.74
N SER A 888 -5.94 17.20 -15.74
CA SER A 888 -6.08 18.29 -16.71
C SER A 888 -5.25 19.53 -16.37
N GLY A 889 -4.66 19.57 -15.17
CA GLY A 889 -3.84 20.66 -14.66
C GLY A 889 -4.60 21.77 -13.93
N ALA A 890 -5.91 21.62 -13.74
CA ALA A 890 -6.76 22.55 -13.01
C ALA A 890 -6.66 22.33 -11.49
N TRP A 891 -6.84 23.41 -10.71
CA TRP A 891 -6.81 23.34 -9.25
C TRP A 891 -8.17 22.94 -8.70
N ARG A 892 -8.17 21.93 -7.82
CA ARG A 892 -9.35 21.47 -7.10
C ARG A 892 -9.03 21.26 -5.62
N PRO A 893 -10.02 21.35 -4.72
CA PRO A 893 -9.82 20.96 -3.33
C PRO A 893 -9.29 19.52 -3.25
N ALA A 894 -8.24 19.31 -2.45
CA ALA A 894 -7.66 18.00 -2.20
C ALA A 894 -8.72 17.10 -1.54
N ARG A 895 -8.87 15.88 -2.06
CA ARG A 895 -9.79 14.87 -1.55
C ARG A 895 -8.97 13.87 -0.73
N GLY A 896 -9.11 13.85 0.59
CA GLY A 896 -8.37 12.92 1.46
C GLY A 896 -7.90 13.51 2.78
N LEU A 897 -7.35 12.65 3.65
CA LEU A 897 -6.54 13.08 4.79
C LEU A 897 -5.16 13.46 4.26
N ARG A 898 -4.56 14.52 4.82
CA ARG A 898 -3.16 14.83 4.55
C ARG A 898 -2.41 14.85 5.87
N LEU A 899 -1.25 14.20 5.88
CA LEU A 899 -0.28 14.36 6.95
C LEU A 899 0.32 15.76 6.80
N LEU A 900 -0.40 16.76 7.29
CA LEU A 900 0.13 18.09 7.47
C LEU A 900 0.90 18.04 8.76
N GLY A 901 2.21 18.31 8.70
CA GLY A 901 3.09 18.25 9.84
C GLY A 901 2.69 19.18 10.97
N GLY A 902 1.75 18.77 11.81
CA GLY A 902 1.43 19.46 13.05
C GLY A 902 2.62 19.42 13.99
N ALA A 903 3.00 20.60 14.51
CA ALA A 903 4.25 20.91 15.23
C ALA A 903 5.52 21.02 14.35
N GLY A 904 5.33 21.06 13.03
CA GLY A 904 6.33 21.42 12.03
C GLY A 904 7.31 20.32 11.67
N GLU A 905 6.79 19.20 11.16
CA GLU A 905 7.53 18.23 10.37
C GLU A 905 7.08 18.30 8.91
N LEU A 906 7.91 18.81 8.01
CA LEU A 906 7.61 18.94 6.58
C LEU A 906 7.48 17.57 5.89
N SER A 907 6.60 17.39 4.89
CA SER A 907 6.60 16.14 4.07
C SER A 907 7.98 15.83 3.50
N VAL A 908 8.25 14.59 3.05
CA VAL A 908 9.54 14.25 2.43
C VAL A 908 9.87 15.20 1.27
N ARG A 909 8.87 15.52 0.43
CA ARG A 909 8.97 16.48 -0.66
C ARG A 909 9.24 17.91 -0.17
N ALA A 910 8.55 18.35 0.86
CA ALA A 910 8.75 19.68 1.45
C ALA A 910 10.10 19.82 2.17
N THR A 911 10.57 18.75 2.81
CA THR A 911 11.90 18.65 3.43
C THR A 911 12.98 18.70 2.36
N LYS A 912 12.83 17.97 1.24
CA LYS A 912 13.73 18.05 0.06
C LYS A 912 13.78 19.47 -0.48
N LYS A 913 12.62 20.10 -0.69
CA LYS A 913 12.51 21.48 -1.18
C LYS A 913 13.18 22.47 -0.23
N LEU A 914 12.93 22.35 1.08
CA LEU A 914 13.57 23.20 2.07
C LEU A 914 15.10 23.01 2.09
N LYS A 915 15.60 21.76 2.17
CA LYS A 915 17.04 21.47 2.14
C LYS A 915 17.70 22.00 0.86
N SER A 916 17.03 21.89 -0.28
CA SER A 916 17.50 22.45 -1.56
C SER A 916 17.60 23.98 -1.52
N LEU A 917 16.57 24.67 -1.01
CA LEU A 917 16.57 26.13 -0.86
C LEU A 917 17.62 26.59 0.16
N GLU A 918 17.80 25.86 1.26
CA GLU A 918 18.86 26.14 2.23
C GLU A 918 20.25 25.96 1.63
N LYS A 919 20.47 24.90 0.84
CA LYS A 919 21.74 24.71 0.12
C LYS A 919 22.00 25.87 -0.83
N LYS A 920 21.03 26.23 -1.68
CA LYS A 920 21.12 27.39 -2.57
C LYS A 920 21.45 28.67 -1.81
N ALA A 921 20.84 28.87 -0.64
CA ALA A 921 21.10 30.04 0.20
C ALA A 921 22.52 30.04 0.76
N ARG A 922 23.03 28.90 1.25
CA ARG A 922 24.43 28.78 1.71
C ARG A 922 25.43 29.02 0.57
N ASP A 923 25.19 28.44 -0.61
CA ASP A 923 26.03 28.62 -1.79
C ASP A 923 26.04 30.08 -2.26
N LEU A 924 24.88 30.73 -2.25
CA LEU A 924 24.74 32.15 -2.58
C LEU A 924 25.45 33.04 -1.55
N LEU A 925 25.31 32.76 -0.26
CA LEU A 925 26.01 33.46 0.82
C LEU A 925 27.54 33.28 0.72
N ALA A 926 28.01 32.10 0.34
CA ALA A 926 29.44 31.83 0.12
C ALA A 926 30.02 32.67 -1.04
N SER A 927 29.19 33.11 -1.99
CA SER A 927 29.61 34.00 -3.08
C SER A 927 29.76 35.48 -2.67
N LEU A 928 29.17 35.89 -1.54
CA LEU A 928 29.12 37.30 -1.11
C LEU A 928 30.51 37.97 -0.99
N PRO A 929 31.53 37.34 -0.36
CA PRO A 929 32.85 37.97 -0.26
C PRO A 929 33.47 38.26 -1.64
N THR A 930 33.30 37.35 -2.59
CA THR A 930 33.77 37.53 -3.97
C THR A 930 33.02 38.66 -4.67
N LEU A 931 31.69 38.74 -4.51
CA LEU A 931 30.91 39.84 -5.10
C LEU A 931 31.31 41.21 -4.55
N LEU A 932 31.62 41.31 -3.26
CA LEU A 932 32.10 42.54 -2.62
C LEU A 932 33.51 42.92 -3.10
N ALA A 933 34.42 41.96 -3.25
CA ALA A 933 35.77 42.19 -3.79
C ALA A 933 35.73 42.59 -5.28
N ASP A 934 34.86 41.96 -6.07
CA ASP A 934 34.62 42.30 -7.47
C ASP A 934 34.07 43.72 -7.63
N ALA A 935 33.26 44.18 -6.67
CA ALA A 935 32.73 45.54 -6.68
C ALA A 935 33.83 46.58 -6.57
N GLU A 936 34.84 46.35 -5.71
CA GLU A 936 35.98 47.25 -5.58
C GLU A 936 36.81 47.32 -6.86
N ARG A 937 37.03 46.16 -7.50
CA ARG A 937 37.69 46.10 -8.81
C ARG A 937 36.88 46.83 -9.88
N SER A 938 35.59 46.58 -9.94
CA SER A 938 34.67 47.19 -10.92
C SER A 938 34.57 48.70 -10.75
N ALA A 939 34.62 49.20 -9.51
CA ALA A 939 34.62 50.64 -9.22
C ALA A 939 35.77 51.40 -9.89
N SER A 940 36.91 50.74 -10.13
CA SER A 940 38.04 51.36 -10.83
C SER A 940 37.84 51.54 -12.34
N VAL A 941 36.89 50.80 -12.94
CA VAL A 941 36.65 50.76 -14.40
C VAL A 941 35.39 51.53 -14.80
N VAL A 942 34.39 51.57 -13.92
CA VAL A 942 33.09 52.21 -14.19
C VAL A 942 33.26 53.70 -14.47
N GLN A 943 32.63 54.20 -15.55
CA GLN A 943 32.70 55.59 -15.99
C GLN A 943 31.58 56.48 -15.43
N VAL A 944 30.53 55.96 -14.81
CA VAL A 944 29.50 56.77 -14.14
C VAL A 944 29.31 56.24 -12.72
N PRO A 945 29.53 57.03 -11.65
CA PRO A 945 29.47 56.54 -10.26
C PRO A 945 28.15 55.88 -9.86
N ARG A 946 27.04 56.22 -10.51
CA ARG A 946 25.73 55.61 -10.26
C ARG A 946 25.70 54.14 -10.68
N ASP A 947 26.39 53.77 -11.76
CA ASP A 947 26.34 52.43 -12.33
C ASP A 947 26.88 51.38 -11.35
N ILE A 948 27.87 51.71 -10.51
CA ILE A 948 28.40 50.74 -9.52
C ILE A 948 27.38 50.41 -8.43
N GLU A 949 26.53 51.38 -8.06
CA GLU A 949 25.43 51.16 -7.13
C GLU A 949 24.33 50.32 -7.78
N ASP A 950 23.97 50.64 -9.03
CA ASP A 950 22.95 49.89 -9.78
C ASP A 950 23.39 48.43 -10.03
N ILE A 951 24.66 48.19 -10.38
CA ILE A 951 25.23 46.84 -10.50
C ILE A 951 25.09 46.07 -9.18
N LEU A 952 25.38 46.70 -8.05
CA LEU A 952 25.29 46.02 -6.75
C LEU A 952 23.86 45.81 -6.29
N LYS A 953 22.92 46.70 -6.64
CA LYS A 953 21.48 46.46 -6.48
C LYS A 953 21.02 45.23 -7.28
N ILE A 954 21.46 45.09 -8.53
CA ILE A 954 21.19 43.91 -9.35
C ILE A 954 21.80 42.65 -8.71
N LYS A 955 23.04 42.72 -8.23
CA LYS A 955 23.70 41.59 -7.54
C LYS A 955 23.05 41.23 -6.19
N ALA A 956 22.36 42.17 -5.54
CA ALA A 956 21.60 41.90 -4.31
C ALA A 956 20.25 41.22 -4.57
N GLN A 957 19.72 41.30 -5.80
CA GLN A 957 18.39 40.79 -6.16
C GLN A 957 18.23 39.27 -5.88
N PRO A 958 19.18 38.38 -6.25
CA PRO A 958 19.07 36.95 -5.94
C PRO A 958 19.00 36.65 -4.44
N PHE A 959 19.70 37.41 -3.60
CA PHE A 959 19.65 37.27 -2.14
C PHE A 959 18.28 37.67 -1.60
N SER A 960 17.72 38.78 -2.12
CA SER A 960 16.39 39.26 -1.75
C SER A 960 15.30 38.28 -2.15
N ASP A 961 15.34 37.76 -3.37
CA ASP A 961 14.33 36.84 -3.90
C ASP A 961 14.34 35.50 -3.17
N LEU A 962 15.52 34.91 -2.93
CA LEU A 962 15.63 33.65 -2.19
C LEU A 962 15.23 33.82 -0.71
N GLY A 963 15.57 34.95 -0.09
CA GLY A 963 15.15 35.27 1.27
C GLY A 963 13.62 35.40 1.39
N ARG A 964 12.99 36.04 0.40
CA ARG A 964 11.52 36.15 0.31
C ARG A 964 10.86 34.80 0.10
N GLU A 965 11.38 33.98 -0.83
CA GLU A 965 10.86 32.64 -1.12
C GLU A 965 10.90 31.74 0.12
N LEU A 966 12.04 31.68 0.81
CA LEU A 966 12.19 30.92 2.05
C LEU A 966 11.18 31.37 3.10
N ARG A 967 11.06 32.69 3.33
CA ARG A 967 10.14 33.26 4.32
C ARG A 967 8.68 32.93 4.02
N ASP A 968 8.27 33.02 2.76
CA ASP A 968 6.90 32.75 2.33
C ASP A 968 6.55 31.28 2.51
N LEU A 969 7.42 30.38 2.05
CA LEU A 969 7.18 28.94 2.07
C LEU A 969 7.21 28.34 3.49
N THR A 970 8.01 28.91 4.40
CA THR A 970 8.17 28.40 5.78
C THR A 970 7.31 29.15 6.80
N ARG A 971 6.46 30.09 6.36
CA ARG A 971 5.64 30.93 7.24
C ARG A 971 4.73 30.08 8.14
N GLY A 972 4.95 30.15 9.46
CA GLY A 972 4.13 29.45 10.46
C GLY A 972 4.55 28.00 10.74
N ILE A 973 5.69 27.55 10.21
CA ILE A 973 6.24 26.20 10.45
C ILE A 973 7.43 26.32 11.42
N SER A 974 7.60 25.37 12.35
CA SER A 974 8.68 25.38 13.36
C SER A 974 10.07 25.23 12.73
N GLN A 975 10.19 24.45 11.65
CA GLN A 975 11.42 24.20 10.87
C GLN A 975 11.85 25.37 9.95
N SER A 976 11.36 26.60 10.17
CA SER A 976 11.75 27.76 9.36
C SER A 976 13.23 28.14 9.59
N PRO A 977 14.07 28.30 8.54
CA PRO A 977 15.49 28.63 8.67
C PRO A 977 15.70 30.14 8.93
N ARG A 978 15.18 30.63 10.06
CA ARG A 978 15.16 32.07 10.39
C ARG A 978 16.55 32.71 10.37
N TYR A 979 17.57 31.97 10.80
CA TYR A 979 18.95 32.43 10.77
C TYR A 979 19.45 32.69 9.34
N LEU A 980 19.20 31.74 8.42
CA LEU A 980 19.63 31.82 7.03
C LEU A 980 18.90 32.96 6.28
N ILE A 981 17.60 33.13 6.55
CA ILE A 981 16.81 34.27 6.02
C ILE A 981 17.43 35.59 6.48
N ALA A 982 17.78 35.71 7.76
CA ALA A 982 18.41 36.92 8.30
C ALA A 982 19.83 37.17 7.74
N GLU A 983 20.58 36.12 7.36
CA GLU A 983 21.87 36.27 6.68
C GLU A 983 21.72 36.77 5.25
N LEU A 984 20.73 36.28 4.50
CA LEU A 984 20.41 36.77 3.15
C LEU A 984 20.02 38.26 3.18
N GLU A 985 19.21 38.68 4.15
CA GLU A 985 18.83 40.09 4.35
C GLU A 985 20.05 40.98 4.70
N ARG A 986 20.96 40.47 5.54
CA ARG A 986 22.23 41.14 5.84
C ARG A 986 23.13 41.24 4.60
N ALA A 987 23.15 40.23 3.75
CA ALA A 987 23.90 40.25 2.50
C ALA A 987 23.36 41.30 1.52
N VAL A 988 22.04 41.41 1.39
CA VAL A 988 21.38 42.48 0.61
C VAL A 988 21.81 43.86 1.11
N SER A 989 21.71 44.09 2.41
CA SER A 989 22.09 45.36 3.04
C SER A 989 23.58 45.67 2.80
N SER A 990 24.45 44.67 2.98
CA SER A 990 25.90 44.81 2.76
C SER A 990 26.26 45.20 1.32
N LEU A 991 25.60 44.60 0.32
CA LEU A 991 25.82 44.93 -1.09
C LEU A 991 25.32 46.34 -1.42
N GLN A 992 24.16 46.74 -0.89
CA GLN A 992 23.60 48.08 -1.07
C GLN A 992 24.48 49.16 -0.42
N ASP A 993 24.88 48.95 0.83
CA ASP A 993 25.76 49.86 1.58
C ASP A 993 27.13 49.99 0.89
N LYS A 994 27.68 48.88 0.38
CA LYS A 994 28.92 48.90 -0.40
C LYS A 994 28.77 49.69 -1.69
N GLY A 995 27.64 49.53 -2.39
CA GLY A 995 27.35 50.26 -3.63
C GLY A 995 27.25 51.76 -3.40
N LEU A 996 26.51 52.17 -2.37
CA LEU A 996 26.39 53.57 -1.98
C LEU A 996 27.75 54.16 -1.58
N SER A 997 28.52 53.44 -0.75
CA SER A 997 29.86 53.86 -0.32
C SER A 997 30.83 54.04 -1.51
N LEU A 998 30.82 53.10 -2.46
CA LEU A 998 31.64 53.19 -3.68
C LEU A 998 31.18 54.36 -4.56
N ARG A 999 29.87 54.57 -4.76
CA ARG A 999 29.34 55.72 -5.50
C ARG A 999 29.78 57.04 -4.87
N ILE A 1000 29.67 57.19 -3.54
CA ILE A 1000 30.13 58.37 -2.81
C ILE A 1000 31.63 58.60 -3.02
N SER A 1001 32.45 57.56 -2.82
CA SER A 1001 33.91 57.62 -3.00
C SER A 1001 34.30 58.03 -4.43
N LEU A 1002 33.69 57.41 -5.43
CA LEU A 1002 33.93 57.73 -6.84
C LEU A 1002 33.48 59.15 -7.19
N THR A 1003 32.33 59.58 -6.67
CA THR A 1003 31.81 60.93 -6.92
C THR A 1003 32.74 62.00 -6.36
N LYS A 1004 33.31 61.80 -5.16
CA LYS A 1004 34.28 62.71 -4.54
C LYS A 1004 35.63 62.79 -5.29
N ARG A 1005 36.01 61.74 -6.02
CA ARG A 1005 37.29 61.67 -6.77
C ARG A 1005 37.21 62.24 -8.19
N ARG A 1006 36.02 62.56 -8.67
CA ARG A 1006 35.77 63.03 -10.04
C ARG A 1006 35.68 64.54 -10.12
N LEU A 1007 35.68 65.03 -11.36
CA LEU A 1007 35.46 66.45 -11.63
C LEU A 1007 34.07 66.88 -11.13
N PRO A 1008 33.95 68.08 -10.54
CA PRO A 1008 32.70 68.56 -9.98
C PRO A 1008 31.65 68.73 -11.06
N THR A 1009 30.41 68.37 -10.72
CA THR A 1009 29.20 68.66 -11.50
C THR A 1009 28.08 69.05 -10.55
N ALA A 1010 27.07 69.78 -11.03
CA ALA A 1010 25.92 70.16 -10.20
C ALA A 1010 25.21 68.92 -9.61
N ALA A 1011 25.01 67.87 -10.41
CA ALA A 1011 24.40 66.61 -9.97
C ALA A 1011 25.23 65.87 -8.91
N ALA A 1012 26.57 65.96 -8.96
CA ALA A 1012 27.43 65.37 -7.95
C ALA A 1012 27.33 66.10 -6.60
N VAL A 1013 27.19 67.44 -6.62
CA VAL A 1013 26.98 68.24 -5.40
C VAL A 1013 25.59 67.96 -4.81
N GLU A 1014 24.55 67.88 -5.65
CA GLU A 1014 23.20 67.54 -5.21
C GLU A 1014 23.15 66.16 -4.54
N PHE A 1015 23.64 65.12 -5.22
CA PHE A 1015 23.72 63.77 -4.65
C PHE A 1015 24.52 63.70 -3.34
N LEU A 1016 25.71 64.33 -3.28
CA LEU A 1016 26.49 64.30 -2.04
C LEU A 1016 25.83 65.11 -0.92
N THR A 1017 24.99 66.09 -1.22
CA THR A 1017 24.24 66.85 -0.21
C THR A 1017 23.05 66.03 0.31
N GLU A 1018 22.32 65.36 -0.59
CA GLU A 1018 21.23 64.43 -0.24
C GLU A 1018 21.71 63.30 0.68
N GLU A 1019 22.90 62.74 0.41
CA GLU A 1019 23.54 61.71 1.24
C GLU A 1019 24.29 62.29 2.46
N GLU A 1020 24.13 63.60 2.72
CA GLU A 1020 24.76 64.35 3.82
C GLU A 1020 26.30 64.22 3.86
N GLN A 1021 26.95 64.00 2.72
CA GLN A 1021 28.39 63.71 2.62
C GLN A 1021 29.27 64.96 2.48
N ILE A 1022 28.66 66.12 2.29
CA ILE A 1022 29.32 67.42 2.13
C ILE A 1022 28.58 68.53 2.87
N THR A 1023 29.29 69.62 3.17
CA THR A 1023 28.70 70.89 3.63
C THR A 1023 29.13 72.03 2.71
N ILE A 1024 28.28 73.04 2.56
CA ILE A 1024 28.50 74.19 1.68
C ILE A 1024 28.56 75.46 2.53
N HIS A 1025 29.63 76.24 2.39
CA HIS A 1025 29.85 77.46 3.17
C HIS A 1025 30.22 78.64 2.27
N LYS A 1026 29.52 79.77 2.40
CA LYS A 1026 29.90 81.02 1.70
C LYS A 1026 31.19 81.59 2.29
N LEU A 1027 32.13 82.00 1.42
CA LEU A 1027 33.45 82.49 1.80
C LEU A 1027 33.57 84.02 1.72
N GLY A 1028 33.22 84.67 2.84
CA GLY A 1028 33.34 86.12 2.98
C GLY A 1028 32.34 86.90 2.11
N GLU A 1029 32.57 88.21 2.02
CA GLU A 1029 31.75 89.12 1.22
C GLU A 1029 32.08 89.05 -0.27
N ARG A 1030 31.14 89.51 -1.09
CA ARG A 1030 31.28 89.58 -2.55
C ARG A 1030 32.48 90.45 -2.94
N ARG A 1031 33.34 89.95 -3.85
CA ARG A 1031 34.60 90.61 -4.22
C ARG A 1031 34.61 91.04 -5.69
N ASP A 1032 35.17 92.21 -5.97
CA ASP A 1032 35.46 92.63 -7.34
C ASP A 1032 36.67 91.86 -7.90
N ILE A 1033 36.46 91.15 -9.00
CA ILE A 1033 37.50 90.37 -9.70
C ILE A 1033 37.81 90.92 -11.09
N SER A 1034 37.24 92.06 -11.47
CA SER A 1034 37.38 92.70 -12.78
C SER A 1034 38.74 93.38 -13.01
N GLY A 1035 39.61 93.42 -11.99
CA GLY A 1035 40.88 94.14 -12.05
C GLY A 1035 40.71 95.67 -12.01
N GLY A 1036 39.64 96.17 -11.40
CA GLY A 1036 39.35 97.60 -11.21
C GLY A 1036 38.38 98.21 -12.23
N LYS A 1037 37.74 97.40 -13.08
CA LYS A 1037 36.73 97.85 -14.05
C LYS A 1037 35.31 97.90 -13.48
N GLY A 1038 35.05 97.20 -12.37
CA GLY A 1038 33.77 97.18 -11.67
C GLY A 1038 32.63 96.45 -12.40
N ASP A 1039 32.93 95.51 -13.30
CA ASP A 1039 31.94 94.80 -14.13
C ASP A 1039 31.82 93.28 -13.87
N ASP A 1040 32.63 92.71 -12.96
CA ASP A 1040 32.58 91.30 -12.57
C ASP A 1040 32.86 91.12 -11.07
N PHE A 1041 31.82 90.77 -10.32
CA PHE A 1041 31.85 90.52 -8.88
C PHE A 1041 31.58 89.05 -8.57
N LEU A 1042 32.31 88.48 -7.61
CA LEU A 1042 32.30 87.06 -7.28
C LEU A 1042 31.83 86.79 -5.85
N ASP A 1043 30.80 85.93 -5.69
CA ASP A 1043 30.58 85.17 -4.47
C ASP A 1043 31.21 83.77 -4.63
N GLU A 1044 31.97 83.34 -3.62
CA GLU A 1044 32.62 82.03 -3.59
C GLU A 1044 32.03 81.18 -2.46
N TYR A 1045 31.75 79.92 -2.74
CA TYR A 1045 31.32 78.93 -1.76
C TYR A 1045 32.31 77.77 -1.72
N GLU A 1046 32.71 77.36 -0.52
CA GLU A 1046 33.54 76.19 -0.26
C GLU A 1046 32.66 74.98 0.02
N ILE A 1047 32.90 73.90 -0.74
CA ILE A 1047 32.23 72.62 -0.57
C ILE A 1047 33.21 71.68 0.13
N ARG A 1048 32.89 71.29 1.37
CA ARG A 1048 33.75 70.47 2.23
C ARG A 1048 33.18 69.07 2.37
N ASP A 1049 34.04 68.07 2.52
CA ASP A 1049 33.63 66.74 2.98
C ASP A 1049 33.29 66.74 4.48
N ARG A 1050 32.76 65.62 4.99
CA ARG A 1050 32.47 65.40 6.42
C ARG A 1050 33.70 65.57 7.33
N GLN A 1051 34.91 65.47 6.81
CA GLN A 1051 36.15 65.70 7.56
C GLN A 1051 36.59 67.17 7.54
N GLY A 1052 35.78 68.06 6.97
CA GLY A 1052 36.06 69.49 6.85
C GLY A 1052 37.07 69.84 5.76
N ARG A 1053 37.45 68.89 4.90
CA ARG A 1053 38.42 69.12 3.82
C ARG A 1053 37.71 69.68 2.59
N PRO A 1054 38.22 70.76 1.97
CA PRO A 1054 37.61 71.31 0.77
C PRO A 1054 37.77 70.34 -0.42
N LEU A 1055 36.65 69.97 -1.02
CA LEU A 1055 36.59 69.16 -2.24
C LEU A 1055 36.55 70.05 -3.48
N TRP A 1056 35.61 71.00 -3.51
CA TRP A 1056 35.33 71.86 -4.67
C TRP A 1056 34.94 73.28 -4.23
N TYR A 1057 34.90 74.20 -5.18
CA TYR A 1057 34.43 75.58 -4.96
C TYR A 1057 33.38 75.95 -5.99
N ALA A 1058 32.31 76.61 -5.55
CA ALA A 1058 31.30 77.19 -6.42
C ALA A 1058 31.50 78.70 -6.55
N HIS A 1059 31.53 79.19 -7.78
CA HIS A 1059 31.78 80.58 -8.16
C HIS A 1059 30.54 81.17 -8.80
N PHE A 1060 29.98 82.22 -8.18
CA PHE A 1060 28.81 82.94 -8.67
C PHE A 1060 29.22 84.36 -9.07
N HIS A 1061 29.05 84.69 -10.35
CA HIS A 1061 29.39 85.97 -10.94
C HIS A 1061 28.19 86.92 -10.97
N TYR A 1062 28.45 88.21 -10.78
CA TYR A 1062 27.45 89.27 -10.74
C TYR A 1062 27.99 90.52 -11.42
N LEU A 1063 27.10 91.31 -12.03
CA LEU A 1063 27.47 92.55 -12.70
C LEU A 1063 27.86 93.67 -11.72
N THR A 1064 27.30 93.68 -10.51
CA THR A 1064 27.55 94.73 -9.50
C THR A 1064 27.69 94.16 -8.09
N ALA A 1065 28.32 94.93 -7.18
CA ALA A 1065 28.43 94.59 -5.77
C ALA A 1065 27.08 94.34 -5.09
N THR A 1066 26.01 95.01 -5.54
CA THR A 1066 24.68 95.00 -4.91
C THR A 1066 23.64 94.13 -5.62
N THR A 1067 24.01 93.42 -6.71
CA THR A 1067 23.07 92.53 -7.41
C THR A 1067 22.51 91.46 -6.45
N PRO A 1068 21.18 91.21 -6.41
CA PRO A 1068 20.62 90.17 -5.55
C PRO A 1068 21.24 88.79 -5.81
N ALA A 1069 21.41 87.97 -4.77
CA ALA A 1069 22.07 86.65 -4.86
C ALA A 1069 21.37 85.69 -5.86
N THR A 1070 20.07 85.84 -6.06
CA THR A 1070 19.27 85.06 -7.03
C THR A 1070 19.44 85.50 -8.49
N ARG A 1071 20.12 86.63 -8.75
CA ARG A 1071 20.31 87.20 -10.10
C ARG A 1071 21.78 87.17 -10.54
N PHE A 1072 22.46 86.06 -10.32
CA PHE A 1072 23.82 85.85 -10.83
C PHE A 1072 23.84 85.80 -12.37
N SER A 1073 24.90 86.29 -12.98
CA SER A 1073 25.10 86.25 -14.44
C SER A 1073 25.63 84.90 -14.91
N LYS A 1074 26.49 84.26 -14.11
CA LYS A 1074 27.04 82.93 -14.36
C LYS A 1074 27.42 82.24 -13.05
N ALA A 1075 27.12 80.95 -12.92
CA ALA A 1075 27.54 80.14 -11.77
C ALA A 1075 28.22 78.85 -12.25
N HIS A 1076 29.36 78.51 -11.65
CA HIS A 1076 30.09 77.30 -12.03
C HIS A 1076 30.93 76.71 -10.89
N LEU A 1077 31.26 75.43 -10.99
CA LEU A 1077 32.11 74.69 -10.05
C LEU A 1077 33.55 74.58 -10.57
N LYS A 1078 34.51 74.67 -9.66
CA LYS A 1078 35.95 74.42 -9.89
C LYS A 1078 36.49 73.37 -8.93
N THR A 1079 37.55 72.69 -9.35
CA THR A 1079 38.32 71.82 -8.45
C THR A 1079 39.12 72.65 -7.45
N ARG A 1080 39.52 72.02 -6.33
CA ARG A 1080 40.35 72.66 -5.29
C ARG A 1080 41.65 73.26 -5.86
N GLU A 1081 42.34 72.53 -6.73
CA GLU A 1081 43.62 72.93 -7.34
C GLU A 1081 43.47 74.06 -8.37
N GLN A 1082 42.25 74.28 -8.85
CA GLN A 1082 41.91 75.30 -9.85
C GLN A 1082 41.17 76.50 -9.28
N ARG A 1083 40.90 76.53 -7.96
CA ARG A 1083 40.16 77.59 -7.27
C ARG A 1083 40.54 79.00 -7.75
N PHE A 1084 41.82 79.34 -7.72
CA PHE A 1084 42.33 80.66 -8.10
C PHE A 1084 42.77 80.79 -9.56
N LYS A 1085 42.59 79.75 -10.38
CA LYS A 1085 42.96 79.76 -11.79
C LYS A 1085 41.83 80.38 -12.61
N GLY A 1086 42.17 81.39 -13.40
CA GLY A 1086 41.24 82.15 -14.24
C GLY A 1086 41.85 82.46 -15.62
N LEU A 1087 41.21 83.37 -16.37
CA LEU A 1087 41.66 83.76 -17.72
C LEU A 1087 43.05 84.41 -17.69
N SER A 1088 43.36 85.19 -16.64
CA SER A 1088 44.70 85.78 -16.43
C SER A 1088 45.79 84.72 -16.25
N PHE A 1089 45.51 83.65 -15.52
CA PHE A 1089 46.43 82.52 -15.36
C PHE A 1089 46.69 81.79 -16.69
N GLN A 1090 45.66 81.59 -17.51
CA GLN A 1090 45.81 80.98 -18.85
C GLN A 1090 46.62 81.89 -19.80
N ARG A 1091 46.35 83.20 -19.82
CA ARG A 1091 47.13 84.19 -20.59
C ARG A 1091 48.59 84.26 -20.14
N ALA A 1092 48.85 84.12 -18.84
CA ALA A 1092 50.22 84.07 -18.30
C ALA A 1092 50.97 82.78 -18.70
N GLN A 1093 50.28 81.62 -18.74
CA GLN A 1093 50.87 80.37 -19.24
C GLN A 1093 51.19 80.45 -20.75
N GLU A 1094 50.28 81.03 -21.53
CA GLU A 1094 50.44 81.23 -22.98
C GLU A 1094 51.61 82.18 -23.29
N SER A 1095 51.70 83.29 -22.54
CA SER A 1095 52.80 84.26 -22.65
C SER A 1095 54.16 83.67 -22.23
N ALA A 1096 54.17 82.63 -21.39
CA ALA A 1096 55.36 81.92 -20.93
C ALA A 1096 55.72 80.70 -21.80
N GLY A 1097 55.04 80.49 -22.95
CA GLY A 1097 55.30 79.38 -23.87
C GLY A 1097 54.94 77.98 -23.34
N SER A 1098 54.23 77.90 -22.20
CA SER A 1098 53.83 76.64 -21.58
C SER A 1098 52.49 76.14 -22.14
N LYS A 1099 52.28 74.81 -22.20
CA LYS A 1099 51.00 74.22 -22.63
C LYS A 1099 49.86 74.69 -21.72
N VAL A 1100 48.90 75.45 -22.27
CA VAL A 1100 47.76 76.00 -21.51
C VAL A 1100 46.83 74.87 -21.09
N GLY A 1101 46.73 74.63 -19.78
CA GLY A 1101 45.79 73.65 -19.24
C GLY A 1101 44.35 74.16 -19.27
N ALA A 1102 43.40 73.32 -19.71
CA ALA A 1102 41.98 73.65 -19.61
C ALA A 1102 41.55 73.77 -18.13
N ILE A 1103 40.90 74.89 -17.78
CA ILE A 1103 40.29 75.08 -16.45
C ILE A 1103 38.88 74.51 -16.50
N TRP A 1104 38.61 73.54 -15.63
CA TRP A 1104 37.29 72.92 -15.51
C TRP A 1104 36.30 73.92 -14.90
N ARG A 1105 35.14 74.07 -15.55
CA ARG A 1105 34.03 74.90 -15.10
C ARG A 1105 32.73 74.17 -15.40
N ALA A 1106 32.17 73.48 -14.41
CA ALA A 1106 30.87 72.85 -14.58
C ALA A 1106 29.76 73.83 -14.19
N ASP A 1107 28.82 74.09 -15.08
CA ASP A 1107 27.77 75.08 -14.85
C ASP A 1107 26.83 74.65 -13.70
N ILE A 1108 26.38 75.64 -12.93
CA ILE A 1108 25.38 75.49 -11.88
C ILE A 1108 24.10 76.18 -12.38
N GLY A 1109 23.06 75.39 -12.62
CA GLY A 1109 21.76 75.91 -13.04
C GLY A 1109 21.01 76.65 -11.92
N PRO A 1110 20.03 77.53 -12.26
CA PRO A 1110 19.26 78.30 -11.27
C PRO A 1110 18.58 77.45 -10.19
N LYS A 1111 18.08 76.26 -10.54
CA LYS A 1111 17.40 75.35 -9.60
C LYS A 1111 18.35 74.84 -8.52
N VAL A 1112 19.52 74.33 -8.91
CA VAL A 1112 20.53 73.80 -7.96
C VAL A 1112 21.13 74.93 -7.13
N ALA A 1113 21.34 76.11 -7.75
CA ALA A 1113 21.78 77.31 -7.03
C ALA A 1113 20.80 77.69 -5.90
N ALA A 1114 19.50 77.77 -6.22
CA ALA A 1114 18.47 78.12 -5.25
C ALA A 1114 18.32 77.07 -4.14
N ALA A 1115 18.45 75.78 -4.48
CA ALA A 1115 18.28 74.69 -3.51
C ALA A 1115 19.47 74.56 -2.55
N LEU A 1116 20.71 74.74 -3.03
CA LEU A 1116 21.91 74.32 -2.28
C LEU A 1116 22.83 75.47 -1.85
N PHE A 1117 22.81 76.63 -2.52
CA PHE A 1117 23.83 77.68 -2.32
C PHE A 1117 23.25 79.02 -1.89
N LEU A 1118 22.06 79.36 -2.37
CA LEU A 1118 21.46 80.66 -2.16
C LEU A 1118 20.53 80.63 -0.93
N PRO A 1119 20.38 81.77 -0.23
CA PRO A 1119 19.40 81.86 0.84
C PRO A 1119 17.97 81.65 0.28
N PRO A 1120 17.05 81.08 1.07
CA PRO A 1120 15.66 80.94 0.67
C PRO A 1120 15.09 82.31 0.29
N SER A 1121 14.33 82.36 -0.80
CA SER A 1121 13.66 83.59 -1.22
C SER A 1121 12.62 83.94 -0.15
N ALA A 1122 12.76 85.13 0.46
CA ALA A 1122 11.76 85.66 1.38
C ALA A 1122 10.47 86.05 0.64
#